data_AF-A0A016TCY5-F1
#
_entry.id   AF-A0A016TCY5-F1
#
_cell.length_a   1.000
_cell.length_b   1.000
_cell.length_c   1.000
_cell.angle_alpha   90.00
_cell.angle_beta   90.00
_cell.angle_gamma   90.00
#
_symmetry.space_group_name_H-M   'P 1'
#
loop_
_entity.id
_entity.type
_entity.pdbx_description
1 polymer ?
#
loop_
_entity_poly.entity_id
_entity_poly.type
_entity_poly.pdbx_seq_one_letter_code
_entity_poly.pdbx_strand_id
1 'polypeptide(L)'
;MLIFSTYFRLNARGVSRLFCTKPPGIPYKQLTVSALKETFEGERRVALSPAAVKVLCNKGFTVQVEKGAGAGAKWSDEEYAGQGAKLVTNEEALKADIFLKVRPPSLKEAALLKENSTLISFVYPATNKAVVDELAKRHLNVIAMDCVPRISRAQVFDALSSMANIAGYRAVIEAANHFGRFFTGQITAAGKVPPAKVLVIGGGVAGLSAIGTARGMGAIVRGFDTRSAAREQIQSLGGEFLTVSVKEEGEGTGGYAKEMSKEFLKAEMDLFAKQCKEVDIIISTALIPGKPAPRLITEDMIRSMRPGSVVVDLAAEAGGNIETTRAGQCYTKHGVIHIGYVDLPSRLATQSSTLYANNISKLLLYMGEKDSFKLNMEDEVVRGATVLHNGKLMWPPPVTVDPSPAKPAAKEKVTETAVVAVEPSPFAKTARSAAAITAGLATLPVLGVVSPNLDFAAMTTTFALAGIVGYHTVWGVTPALHSPLMSVTNAISGTTAAGALCLMGGGLYPSTHAQSLALGAAFISSINIGGGFLITKRMLDMFKRPGDPPEYNFMYAVPAALFLGGYYYGLQTGAPSAHSLAYLGSSLCCVGALGGLSSQKTARVGNALGMTGVAGGLAATLGVLNPDQDTLMQMGGAVGLGSLIGLGIASKIKVSDLPQLVAAFHSFVGLAATLTCLADFIVEHPHYLMDPSGTAAAKVSLFLGAYIGGVTFTGSLMAYGKLQGILGSAATYLPARHVINSALLAGNGAALLVYMTNPDFTTGLSMLGTTAGLSSIMGITLTMAIGGGIAYFFGCI
;
A
#
# COMPACT_ATOMS: atom_id res chain seq x y z
N MET A 1 -45.06 31.44 -15.85
CA MET A 1 -45.23 32.34 -14.69
C MET A 1 -45.33 31.44 -13.47
N LEU A 2 -44.49 31.70 -12.45
CA LEU A 2 -44.05 30.82 -11.34
C LEU A 2 -42.96 29.80 -11.72
N ILE A 3 -41.89 29.77 -10.90
CA ILE A 3 -40.59 29.10 -11.09
C ILE A 3 -39.57 29.88 -11.97
N PHE A 4 -39.37 31.16 -11.66
CA PHE A 4 -38.15 31.93 -12.02
C PHE A 4 -38.00 33.12 -11.05
N SER A 5 -37.82 32.88 -9.74
CA SER A 5 -37.58 33.98 -8.77
C SER A 5 -37.04 33.54 -7.39
N THR A 6 -36.16 32.53 -7.33
CA THR A 6 -35.60 32.09 -6.03
C THR A 6 -34.10 31.81 -6.05
N TYR A 7 -33.37 32.33 -7.04
CA TYR A 7 -31.91 32.14 -7.14
C TYR A 7 -31.06 33.40 -6.89
N PHE A 8 -31.65 34.51 -6.43
CA PHE A 8 -30.92 35.75 -6.16
C PHE A 8 -31.33 36.36 -4.81
N ARG A 9 -30.86 35.76 -3.71
CA ARG A 9 -30.80 36.40 -2.37
C ARG A 9 -29.98 35.55 -1.42
N LEU A 10 -28.65 35.64 -1.52
CA LEU A 10 -27.68 35.37 -0.44
C LEU A 10 -26.27 35.70 -0.95
N ASN A 11 -25.97 36.99 -1.14
CA ASN A 11 -24.57 37.43 -1.31
C ASN A 11 -24.32 38.86 -0.76
N ALA A 12 -24.94 39.19 0.37
CA ALA A 12 -24.75 40.46 1.08
C ALA A 12 -23.81 40.31 2.30
N ARG A 13 -22.80 39.44 2.21
CA ARG A 13 -21.65 39.38 3.14
C ARG A 13 -20.28 39.48 2.43
N GLY A 14 -20.27 39.64 1.10
CA GLY A 14 -19.06 39.65 0.27
C GLY A 14 -18.49 41.04 -0.09
N VAL A 15 -19.18 42.14 0.24
CA VAL A 15 -18.84 43.47 -0.30
C VAL A 15 -18.00 44.34 0.67
N SER A 16 -17.88 43.96 1.94
CA SER A 16 -17.12 44.72 2.94
C SER A 16 -15.64 44.31 3.08
N ARG A 17 -15.15 43.36 2.27
CA ARG A 17 -13.74 42.88 2.29
C ARG A 17 -12.84 43.47 1.20
N LEU A 18 -13.36 44.35 0.34
CA LEU A 18 -12.61 44.84 -0.84
C LEU A 18 -11.64 46.02 -0.58
N PHE A 19 -11.60 46.61 0.62
CA PHE A 19 -10.71 47.75 0.90
C PHE A 19 -10.05 47.68 2.28
N CYS A 20 -9.35 46.58 2.56
CA CYS A 20 -8.34 46.57 3.63
C CYS A 20 -7.12 45.81 3.10
N THR A 21 -6.21 46.53 2.45
CA THR A 21 -4.93 45.97 2.00
C THR A 21 -4.09 45.63 3.22
N LYS A 22 -4.06 44.34 3.59
CA LYS A 22 -3.13 43.82 4.60
C LYS A 22 -1.71 44.22 4.18
N PRO A 23 -0.81 44.59 5.10
CA PRO A 23 0.55 44.97 4.75
C PRO A 23 1.23 43.81 4.00
N PRO A 24 1.91 44.07 2.87
CA PRO A 24 2.54 43.04 2.05
C PRO A 24 3.65 42.35 2.84
N GLY A 25 3.75 41.03 2.74
CA GLY A 25 4.89 40.27 3.29
C GLY A 25 6.20 40.64 2.58
N ILE A 26 7.34 40.34 3.22
CA ILE A 26 8.66 40.58 2.63
C ILE A 26 8.92 39.52 1.55
N PRO A 27 9.19 39.87 0.28
CA PRO A 27 9.46 38.88 -0.76
C PRO A 27 10.65 37.97 -0.40
N TYR A 28 10.57 36.67 -0.71
CA TYR A 28 11.64 35.71 -0.38
C TYR A 28 13.01 36.09 -0.96
N LYS A 29 13.03 36.75 -2.12
CA LYS A 29 14.24 37.25 -2.79
C LYS A 29 15.02 38.29 -1.99
N GLN A 30 14.37 38.96 -1.04
CA GLN A 30 14.99 39.96 -0.17
C GLN A 30 15.49 39.37 1.15
N LEU A 31 15.26 38.08 1.39
CA LEU A 31 15.56 37.44 2.67
C LEU A 31 16.72 36.45 2.54
N THR A 32 17.62 36.52 3.51
CA THR A 32 18.70 35.56 3.69
C THR A 32 18.35 34.59 4.81
N VAL A 33 18.38 33.29 4.50
CA VAL A 33 18.16 32.19 5.45
C VAL A 33 19.50 31.52 5.74
N SER A 34 19.88 31.38 7.00
CA SER A 34 21.16 30.81 7.40
C SER A 34 20.97 29.59 8.30
N ALA A 35 21.52 28.45 7.87
CA ALA A 35 21.63 27.26 8.71
C ALA A 35 22.97 27.32 9.48
N LEU A 36 22.86 27.55 10.79
CA LEU A 36 24.03 27.65 11.68
C LEU A 36 24.53 26.26 12.06
N LYS A 37 25.84 26.16 12.30
CA LYS A 37 26.44 24.95 12.86
C LYS A 37 25.99 24.77 14.32
N GLU A 38 25.71 23.54 14.71
CA GLU A 38 25.43 23.22 16.10
C GLU A 38 26.74 23.19 16.92
N THR A 39 26.71 23.85 18.08
CA THR A 39 27.88 24.00 18.97
C THR A 39 27.75 23.13 20.23
N PHE A 40 26.58 22.54 20.47
CA PHE A 40 26.35 21.65 21.59
C PHE A 40 27.14 20.34 21.41
N GLU A 41 27.80 19.88 22.47
CA GLU A 41 28.64 18.69 22.44
C GLU A 41 27.83 17.44 22.04
N GLY A 42 28.34 16.67 21.07
CA GLY A 42 27.68 15.45 20.59
C GLY A 42 26.48 15.68 19.67
N GLU A 43 26.08 16.94 19.40
CA GLU A 43 25.06 17.22 18.39
C GLU A 43 25.64 17.05 16.99
N ARG A 44 25.02 16.16 16.20
CA ARG A 44 25.46 15.83 14.84
C ARG A 44 24.43 16.23 13.80
N ARG A 45 23.24 16.65 14.21
CA ARG A 45 22.18 17.08 13.29
C ARG A 45 22.46 18.48 12.78
N VAL A 46 21.78 18.83 11.68
CA VAL A 46 21.82 20.16 11.06
C VAL A 46 20.41 20.57 10.65
N ALA A 47 20.13 21.88 10.69
CA ALA A 47 18.78 22.41 10.49
C ALA A 47 18.26 22.28 9.05
N LEU A 48 19.16 22.29 8.07
CA LEU A 48 18.83 22.11 6.65
C LEU A 48 19.63 20.94 6.05
N SER A 49 18.96 20.13 5.23
CA SER A 49 19.62 19.18 4.34
C SER A 49 19.87 19.81 2.97
N PRO A 50 20.80 19.27 2.14
CA PRO A 50 21.00 19.77 0.78
C PRO A 50 19.71 19.80 -0.06
N ALA A 51 18.82 18.82 0.13
CA ALA A 51 17.51 18.80 -0.53
C ALA A 51 16.61 19.97 -0.10
N ALA A 52 16.59 20.31 1.19
CA ALA A 52 15.84 21.45 1.71
C ALA A 52 16.42 22.79 1.22
N VAL A 53 17.76 22.90 1.15
CA VAL A 53 18.45 24.04 0.54
C VAL A 53 17.96 24.28 -0.89
N LYS A 54 17.96 23.24 -1.73
CA LYS A 54 17.46 23.33 -3.11
C LYS A 54 16.03 23.88 -3.17
N VAL A 55 15.15 23.40 -2.29
CA VAL A 55 13.75 23.84 -2.23
C VAL A 55 13.66 25.33 -1.88
N LEU A 56 14.40 25.79 -0.86
CA LEU A 56 14.37 27.19 -0.43
C LEU A 56 15.00 28.13 -1.47
N CYS A 57 16.11 27.73 -2.10
CA CYS A 57 16.72 28.47 -3.21
C CYS A 57 15.75 28.61 -4.40
N ASN A 58 15.07 27.52 -4.79
CA ASN A 58 14.07 27.54 -5.87
C ASN A 58 12.86 28.44 -5.56
N LYS A 59 12.52 28.63 -4.28
CA LYS A 59 11.48 29.57 -3.84
C LYS A 59 11.95 31.02 -3.83
N GLY A 60 13.25 31.25 -3.95
CA GLY A 60 13.86 32.58 -4.10
C GLY A 60 14.64 33.08 -2.89
N PHE A 61 14.76 32.31 -1.80
CA PHE A 61 15.60 32.71 -0.67
C PHE A 61 17.08 32.69 -1.05
N THR A 62 17.88 33.60 -0.47
CA THR A 62 19.32 33.43 -0.43
C THR A 62 19.66 32.51 0.75
N VAL A 63 20.06 31.27 0.47
CA VAL A 63 20.38 30.30 1.52
C VAL A 63 21.88 30.29 1.81
N GLN A 64 22.23 30.50 3.07
CA GLN A 64 23.57 30.41 3.62
C GLN A 64 23.69 29.17 4.51
N VAL A 65 24.85 28.52 4.45
CA VAL A 65 25.18 27.40 5.34
C VAL A 65 26.56 27.67 5.92
N GLU A 66 26.68 27.62 7.24
CA GLU A 66 27.97 27.75 7.91
C GLU A 66 28.87 26.56 7.52
N LYS A 67 30.13 26.84 7.17
CA LYS A 67 31.09 25.79 6.79
C LYS A 67 31.19 24.68 7.83
N GLY A 68 31.07 23.44 7.38
CA GLY A 68 31.10 22.25 8.23
C GLY A 68 29.83 22.01 9.06
N ALA A 69 28.74 22.75 8.86
CA ALA A 69 27.49 22.55 9.59
C ALA A 69 26.89 21.14 9.37
N GLY A 70 27.01 20.59 8.16
CA GLY A 70 26.47 19.27 7.82
C GLY A 70 27.40 18.09 8.10
N ALA A 71 28.64 18.32 8.54
CA ALA A 71 29.65 17.27 8.66
C ALA A 71 29.22 16.13 9.62
N GLY A 72 28.54 16.47 10.72
CA GLY A 72 27.98 15.50 11.67
C GLY A 72 26.88 14.62 11.06
N ALA A 73 26.11 15.16 10.12
CA ALA A 73 25.04 14.48 9.39
C ALA A 73 25.53 13.79 8.11
N LYS A 74 26.85 13.75 7.88
CA LYS A 74 27.50 13.17 6.70
C LYS A 74 27.15 13.86 5.39
N TRP A 75 26.96 15.18 5.42
CA TRP A 75 26.91 16.01 4.22
C TRP A 75 28.14 16.92 4.14
N SER A 76 28.78 16.93 2.97
CA SER A 76 29.92 17.79 2.70
C SER A 76 29.47 19.22 2.35
N ASP A 77 30.39 20.17 2.50
CA ASP A 77 30.15 21.56 2.13
C ASP A 77 29.87 21.69 0.62
N GLU A 78 30.54 20.89 -0.21
CA GLU A 78 30.33 20.82 -1.66
C GLU A 78 28.92 20.37 -2.03
N GLU A 79 28.33 19.44 -1.26
CA GLU A 79 26.94 19.02 -1.48
C GLU A 79 25.96 20.18 -1.28
N TYR A 80 26.19 21.04 -0.28
CA TYR A 80 25.39 22.26 -0.09
C TYR A 80 25.60 23.27 -1.21
N ALA A 81 26.85 23.53 -1.58
CA ALA A 81 27.18 24.44 -2.68
C ALA A 81 26.55 23.98 -4.00
N GLY A 82 26.58 22.68 -4.29
CA GLY A 82 25.96 22.08 -5.47
C GLY A 82 24.43 22.19 -5.51
N GLN A 83 23.77 22.45 -4.38
CA GLN A 83 22.33 22.73 -4.29
C GLN A 83 21.99 24.23 -4.22
N GLY A 84 22.99 25.10 -4.41
CA GLY A 84 22.82 26.55 -4.50
C GLY A 84 22.93 27.31 -3.17
N ALA A 85 23.39 26.68 -2.09
CA ALA A 85 23.73 27.41 -0.87
C ALA A 85 25.05 28.18 -1.02
N LYS A 86 25.13 29.33 -0.35
CA LYS A 86 26.40 30.04 -0.12
C LYS A 86 27.05 29.51 1.15
N LEU A 87 28.25 28.95 1.02
CA LEU A 87 29.06 28.53 2.16
C LEU A 87 29.75 29.75 2.78
N VAL A 88 29.49 29.99 4.06
CA VAL A 88 29.91 31.22 4.75
C VAL A 88 30.66 30.91 6.05
N THR A 89 31.44 31.87 6.52
CA THR A 89 32.03 31.79 7.87
C THR A 89 30.96 32.01 8.94
N ASN A 90 31.25 31.69 10.20
CA ASN A 90 30.32 31.93 11.31
C ASN A 90 29.92 33.42 11.42
N GLU A 91 30.88 34.33 11.27
CA GLU A 91 30.66 35.79 11.32
C GLU A 91 29.73 36.29 10.21
N GLU A 92 29.82 35.70 9.03
CA GLU A 92 28.93 35.99 7.90
C GLU A 92 27.55 35.36 8.09
N ALA A 93 27.51 34.12 8.57
CA ALA A 93 26.28 33.36 8.82
C ALA A 93 25.37 34.07 9.83
N LEU A 94 25.95 34.81 10.79
CA LEU A 94 25.27 35.60 11.82
C LEU A 94 24.66 36.93 11.31
N LYS A 95 24.84 37.28 10.03
CA LYS A 95 24.27 38.51 9.41
C LYS A 95 22.94 38.28 8.68
N ALA A 96 22.44 37.05 8.66
CA ALA A 96 21.21 36.67 7.97
C ALA A 96 19.94 37.25 8.62
N ASP A 97 18.82 37.18 7.89
CA ASP A 97 17.53 37.68 8.36
C ASP A 97 16.74 36.58 9.08
N ILE A 98 16.96 35.32 8.70
CA ILE A 98 16.34 34.14 9.30
C ILE A 98 17.42 33.12 9.68
N PHE A 99 17.50 32.77 10.95
CA PHE A 99 18.41 31.75 11.49
C PHE A 99 17.67 30.44 11.73
N LEU A 100 18.23 29.35 11.23
CA LEU A 100 17.73 28.00 11.44
C LEU A 100 18.73 27.21 12.28
N LYS A 101 18.25 26.69 13.41
CA LYS A 101 19.00 25.78 14.30
C LYS A 101 18.15 24.57 14.65
N VAL A 102 18.80 23.52 15.14
CA VAL A 102 18.14 22.36 15.72
C VAL A 102 17.86 22.63 17.19
N ARG A 103 18.90 22.83 18.00
CA ARG A 103 18.77 23.04 19.44
C ARG A 103 18.50 24.52 19.77
N PRO A 104 18.04 24.84 20.99
CA PRO A 104 18.03 26.21 21.47
C PRO A 104 19.44 26.80 21.39
N PRO A 105 19.60 28.07 20.96
CA PRO A 105 20.90 28.71 21.01
C PRO A 105 21.39 28.79 22.46
N SER A 106 22.69 28.60 22.65
CA SER A 106 23.33 28.93 23.92
C SER A 106 23.18 30.43 24.22
N LEU A 107 23.34 30.81 25.48
CA LEU A 107 23.26 32.23 25.88
C LEU A 107 24.27 33.10 25.11
N LYS A 108 25.45 32.54 24.79
CA LYS A 108 26.48 33.20 23.98
C LYS A 108 26.03 33.38 22.53
N GLU A 109 25.45 32.35 21.91
CA GLU A 109 24.93 32.45 20.54
C GLU A 109 23.74 33.42 20.46
N ALA A 110 22.83 33.39 21.44
CA ALA A 110 21.68 34.29 21.51
C ALA A 110 22.12 35.76 21.52
N ALA A 111 23.19 36.07 22.25
CA ALA A 111 23.81 37.40 22.30
C ALA A 111 24.59 37.79 21.03
N LEU A 112 24.64 36.96 19.98
CA LEU A 112 25.32 37.26 18.72
C LEU A 112 24.36 37.38 17.52
N LEU A 113 23.13 36.87 17.63
CA LEU A 113 22.14 36.89 16.53
C LEU A 113 21.72 38.32 16.18
N LYS A 114 21.79 38.70 14.89
CA LYS A 114 21.37 40.02 14.38
C LYS A 114 20.04 40.50 15.00
N GLU A 115 19.98 41.76 15.43
CA GLU A 115 18.74 42.36 15.94
C GLU A 115 17.64 42.39 14.86
N ASN A 116 16.37 42.34 15.28
CA ASN A 116 15.21 42.33 14.38
C ASN A 116 15.18 41.16 13.37
N SER A 117 15.87 40.06 13.65
CA SER A 117 15.87 38.85 12.83
C SER A 117 14.82 37.82 13.30
N THR A 118 14.69 36.71 12.56
CA THR A 118 13.85 35.57 12.95
C THR A 118 14.71 34.35 13.30
N LEU A 119 14.47 33.72 14.44
CA LEU A 119 15.05 32.42 14.81
C LEU A 119 13.98 31.33 14.72
N ILE A 120 14.31 30.21 14.08
CA ILE A 120 13.51 28.98 14.09
C ILE A 120 14.36 27.83 14.61
N SER A 121 14.00 27.30 15.78
CA SER A 121 14.69 26.19 16.44
C SER A 121 13.78 25.51 17.47
N PHE A 122 14.24 24.43 18.11
CA PHE A 122 13.72 24.12 19.44
C PHE A 122 14.11 25.23 20.43
N VAL A 123 13.24 25.56 21.39
CA VAL A 123 13.46 26.63 22.36
C VAL A 123 13.14 26.17 23.78
N TYR A 124 12.05 25.42 23.98
CA TYR A 124 11.55 25.02 25.30
C TYR A 124 11.41 26.23 26.25
N PRO A 125 10.51 27.20 25.94
CA PRO A 125 10.44 28.48 26.63
C PRO A 125 10.14 28.37 28.14
N ALA A 126 9.47 27.30 28.56
CA ALA A 126 9.18 27.04 29.97
C ALA A 126 10.45 26.78 30.81
N THR A 127 11.49 26.18 30.22
CA THR A 127 12.73 25.80 30.92
C THR A 127 13.89 26.73 30.60
N ASN A 128 13.90 27.40 29.44
CA ASN A 128 15.01 28.21 28.97
C ASN A 128 14.76 29.73 29.06
N LYS A 129 14.24 30.20 30.20
CA LYS A 129 13.87 31.62 30.38
C LYS A 129 15.01 32.60 30.10
N ALA A 130 16.23 32.31 30.54
CA ALA A 130 17.39 33.20 30.31
C ALA A 130 17.72 33.40 28.81
N VAL A 131 17.56 32.34 28.00
CA VAL A 131 17.76 32.42 26.55
C VAL A 131 16.65 33.24 25.90
N VAL A 132 15.39 33.00 26.30
CA VAL A 132 14.24 33.77 25.78
C VAL A 132 14.37 35.25 26.13
N ASP A 133 14.75 35.59 27.36
CA ASP A 133 14.96 36.97 27.80
C ASP A 133 16.06 37.66 26.99
N GLU A 134 17.14 36.96 26.64
CA GLU A 134 18.23 37.51 25.81
C GLU A 134 17.79 37.74 24.35
N LEU A 135 17.06 36.79 23.77
CA LEU A 135 16.49 36.94 22.42
C LEU A 135 15.47 38.09 22.37
N ALA A 136 14.74 38.33 23.47
CA ALA A 136 13.77 39.41 23.60
C ALA A 136 14.44 40.80 23.58
N LYS A 137 15.55 40.97 24.30
CA LYS A 137 16.34 42.23 24.29
C LYS A 137 16.81 42.64 22.90
N ARG A 138 17.06 41.66 22.03
CA ARG A 138 17.50 41.86 20.64
C ARG A 138 16.36 42.04 19.64
N HIS A 139 15.12 42.13 20.12
CA HIS A 139 13.92 42.31 19.30
C HIS A 139 13.70 41.21 18.25
N LEU A 140 14.10 39.96 18.55
CA LEU A 140 13.92 38.84 17.63
C LEU A 140 12.46 38.40 17.53
N ASN A 141 12.13 37.84 16.36
CA ASN A 141 11.01 36.91 16.20
C ASN A 141 11.50 35.49 16.47
N VAL A 142 10.85 34.76 17.37
CA VAL A 142 11.27 33.39 17.74
C VAL A 142 10.14 32.43 17.50
N ILE A 143 10.35 31.48 16.58
CA ILE A 143 9.43 30.41 16.24
C ILE A 143 9.98 29.10 16.82
N ALA A 144 9.32 28.60 17.85
CA ALA A 144 9.74 27.40 18.56
C ALA A 144 9.10 26.15 17.94
N MET A 145 9.93 25.25 17.42
CA MET A 145 9.49 23.98 16.82
C MET A 145 8.82 23.04 17.84
N ASP A 146 9.13 23.17 19.14
CA ASP A 146 8.47 22.47 20.24
C ASP A 146 7.08 23.04 20.59
N CYS A 147 6.76 24.26 20.14
CA CYS A 147 5.48 24.93 20.38
C CYS A 147 4.50 24.82 19.20
N VAL A 148 4.85 24.07 18.14
CA VAL A 148 3.93 23.81 17.03
C VAL A 148 2.69 23.07 17.56
N PRO A 149 1.46 23.59 17.34
CA PRO A 149 0.25 22.97 17.88
C PRO A 149 -0.03 21.63 17.22
N ARG A 150 -0.50 20.65 18.01
CA ARG A 150 -0.86 19.30 17.53
C ARG A 150 -2.26 19.26 16.91
N ILE A 151 -2.39 19.90 15.76
CA ILE A 151 -3.62 19.94 14.95
C ILE A 151 -3.37 19.32 13.57
N SER A 152 -4.43 18.84 12.91
CA SER A 152 -4.31 18.09 11.65
C SER A 152 -3.49 18.81 10.57
N ARG A 153 -3.71 20.12 10.40
CA ARG A 153 -2.96 20.93 9.41
C ARG A 153 -1.48 21.13 9.74
N ALA A 154 -1.10 21.01 11.01
CA ALA A 154 0.26 21.26 11.48
C ALA A 154 1.13 20.00 11.61
N GLN A 155 0.56 18.81 11.40
CA GLN A 155 1.27 17.53 11.52
C GLN A 155 2.54 17.45 10.65
N VAL A 156 2.53 18.10 9.48
CA VAL A 156 3.68 18.16 8.57
C VAL A 156 4.85 19.01 9.09
N PHE A 157 4.61 19.86 10.10
CA PHE A 157 5.59 20.73 10.75
C PHE A 157 6.05 20.19 12.11
N ASP A 158 5.41 19.14 12.63
CA ASP A 158 5.69 18.61 13.97
C ASP A 158 7.05 17.91 14.03
N ALA A 159 8.06 18.66 14.50
CA ALA A 159 9.40 18.17 14.67
C ALA A 159 9.55 17.20 15.85
N LEU A 160 8.71 17.32 16.90
CA LEU A 160 8.77 16.42 18.06
C LEU A 160 8.35 15.01 17.65
N SER A 161 7.31 14.89 16.84
CA SER A 161 6.89 13.60 16.27
C SER A 161 7.98 12.98 15.38
N SER A 162 8.63 13.78 14.53
CA SER A 162 9.78 13.31 13.72
C SER A 162 10.92 12.77 14.60
N MET A 163 11.32 13.53 15.64
CA MET A 163 12.42 13.12 16.53
C MET A 163 12.03 11.92 17.39
N ALA A 164 10.79 11.85 17.87
CA ALA A 164 10.27 10.71 18.64
C ALA A 164 10.26 9.43 17.80
N ASN A 165 9.83 9.50 16.54
CA ASN A 165 9.84 8.36 15.64
C ASN A 165 11.27 7.80 15.46
N ILE A 166 12.24 8.67 15.22
CA ILE A 166 13.64 8.28 15.08
C ILE A 166 14.21 7.73 16.39
N ALA A 167 13.90 8.35 17.52
CA ALA A 167 14.34 7.88 18.83
C ALA A 167 13.84 6.46 19.11
N GLY A 168 12.56 6.17 18.82
CA GLY A 168 11.98 4.83 18.96
C GLY A 168 12.66 3.77 18.09
N TYR A 169 12.93 4.10 16.82
CA TYR A 169 13.69 3.22 15.93
C TYR A 169 15.12 3.00 16.47
N ARG A 170 15.82 4.09 16.80
CA ARG A 170 17.21 4.01 17.26
C ARG A 170 17.32 3.27 18.58
N ALA A 171 16.35 3.38 19.48
CA ALA A 171 16.29 2.65 20.74
C ALA A 171 16.38 1.13 20.52
N VAL A 172 15.65 0.60 19.53
CA VAL A 172 15.68 -0.83 19.21
C VAL A 172 17.03 -1.24 18.62
N ILE A 173 17.62 -0.39 17.77
CA ILE A 173 18.95 -0.67 17.20
C ILE A 173 20.03 -0.67 18.28
N GLU A 174 20.02 0.29 19.20
CA GLU A 174 20.94 0.30 20.35
C GLU A 174 20.70 -0.91 21.26
N ALA A 175 19.44 -1.26 21.52
CA ALA A 175 19.11 -2.45 22.30
C ALA A 175 19.67 -3.72 21.65
N ALA A 176 19.48 -3.88 20.34
CA ALA A 176 19.99 -5.03 19.58
C ALA A 176 21.51 -5.08 19.54
N ASN A 177 22.19 -3.94 19.40
CA ASN A 177 23.64 -3.86 19.41
C ASN A 177 24.25 -4.31 20.74
N HIS A 178 23.56 -4.05 21.85
CA HIS A 178 24.01 -4.42 23.20
C HIS A 178 23.50 -5.79 23.66
N PHE A 179 22.49 -6.36 23.00
CA PHE A 179 21.88 -7.63 23.40
C PHE A 179 22.62 -8.82 22.78
N GLY A 180 23.11 -9.72 23.63
CA GLY A 180 23.96 -10.85 23.20
C GLY A 180 23.23 -12.05 22.56
N ARG A 181 21.95 -11.93 22.18
CA ARG A 181 21.14 -13.00 21.59
C ARG A 181 20.34 -12.49 20.38
N PHE A 182 19.86 -13.41 19.54
CA PHE A 182 19.05 -13.05 18.38
C PHE A 182 17.69 -12.46 18.78
N PHE A 183 17.26 -11.44 18.04
CA PHE A 183 15.87 -10.96 18.09
C PHE A 183 14.92 -11.97 17.44
N THR A 184 15.28 -12.46 16.26
CA THR A 184 14.50 -13.43 15.50
C THR A 184 14.71 -14.84 16.03
N GLY A 185 13.62 -15.55 16.32
CA GLY A 185 13.67 -16.97 16.65
C GLY A 185 13.96 -17.81 15.41
N GLN A 186 14.78 -18.85 15.55
CA GLN A 186 15.20 -19.72 14.44
C GLN A 186 15.23 -21.18 14.89
N ILE A 187 14.92 -22.09 13.96
CA ILE A 187 15.13 -23.53 14.13
C ILE A 187 16.28 -23.91 13.19
N THR A 188 17.36 -24.43 13.76
CA THR A 188 18.56 -24.82 13.02
C THR A 188 18.95 -26.26 13.36
N ALA A 189 19.90 -26.84 12.63
CA ALA A 189 20.48 -28.14 12.97
C ALA A 189 21.10 -28.16 14.39
N ALA A 190 21.58 -27.01 14.87
CA ALA A 190 22.16 -26.86 16.20
C ALA A 190 21.11 -26.63 17.32
N GLY A 191 19.81 -26.66 16.97
CA GLY A 191 18.71 -26.51 17.91
C GLY A 191 17.82 -25.28 17.65
N LYS A 192 16.83 -25.12 18.54
CA LYS A 192 15.83 -24.05 18.48
C LYS A 192 16.24 -22.88 19.37
N VAL A 193 16.38 -21.70 18.77
CA VAL A 193 16.62 -20.44 19.49
C VAL A 193 15.29 -19.68 19.57
N PRO A 194 14.77 -19.37 20.78
CA PRO A 194 13.54 -18.59 20.91
C PRO A 194 13.77 -17.12 20.52
N PRO A 195 12.74 -16.42 20.00
CA PRO A 195 12.83 -14.99 19.73
C PRO A 195 12.97 -14.18 21.03
N ALA A 196 13.60 -13.01 20.94
CA ALA A 196 13.67 -12.06 22.04
C ALA A 196 12.27 -11.54 22.41
N LYS A 197 12.05 -11.26 23.69
CA LYS A 197 10.84 -10.61 24.20
C LYS A 197 11.13 -9.16 24.57
N VAL A 198 10.43 -8.23 23.94
CA VAL A 198 10.59 -6.79 24.14
C VAL A 198 9.32 -6.21 24.76
N LEU A 199 9.45 -5.53 25.89
CA LEU A 199 8.38 -4.72 26.50
C LEU A 199 8.58 -3.25 26.14
N VAL A 200 7.53 -2.62 25.61
CA VAL A 200 7.51 -1.17 25.35
C VAL A 200 6.50 -0.50 26.27
N ILE A 201 6.97 0.46 27.08
CA ILE A 201 6.16 1.20 28.04
C ILE A 201 5.92 2.61 27.48
N GLY A 202 4.66 2.90 27.16
CA GLY A 202 4.19 4.07 26.43
C GLY A 202 3.99 3.77 24.93
N GLY A 203 2.80 4.07 24.43
CA GLY A 203 2.34 3.96 23.04
C GLY A 203 2.22 5.32 22.36
N GLY A 204 3.16 6.24 22.66
CA GLY A 204 3.34 7.47 21.88
C GLY A 204 4.09 7.19 20.56
N VAL A 205 4.45 8.24 19.82
CA VAL A 205 5.15 8.10 18.53
C VAL A 205 6.46 7.31 18.65
N ALA A 206 7.25 7.55 19.71
CA ALA A 206 8.47 6.80 19.98
C ALA A 206 8.19 5.32 20.32
N GLY A 207 7.21 5.06 21.18
CA GLY A 207 6.80 3.72 21.56
C GLY A 207 6.30 2.89 20.37
N LEU A 208 5.41 3.45 19.56
CA LEU A 208 4.91 2.80 18.34
C LEU A 208 6.02 2.53 17.33
N SER A 209 6.97 3.46 17.17
CA SER A 209 8.16 3.26 16.33
C SER A 209 9.04 2.11 16.84
N ALA A 210 9.25 2.05 18.16
CA ALA A 210 9.99 0.95 18.79
C ALA A 210 9.27 -0.39 18.62
N ILE A 211 7.94 -0.43 18.78
CA ILE A 211 7.13 -1.64 18.57
C ILE A 211 7.24 -2.13 17.13
N GLY A 212 7.01 -1.25 16.15
CA GLY A 212 7.11 -1.60 14.74
C GLY A 212 8.50 -2.09 14.36
N THR A 213 9.56 -1.44 14.88
CA THR A 213 10.95 -1.81 14.61
C THR A 213 11.30 -3.16 15.23
N ALA A 214 10.99 -3.38 16.52
CA ALA A 214 11.29 -4.64 17.19
C ALA A 214 10.49 -5.82 16.61
N ARG A 215 9.21 -5.59 16.25
CA ARG A 215 8.40 -6.59 15.53
C ARG A 215 8.99 -6.90 14.16
N GLY A 216 9.39 -5.90 13.39
CA GLY A 216 10.04 -6.07 12.09
C GLY A 216 11.36 -6.86 12.17
N MET A 217 12.07 -6.80 13.30
CA MET A 217 13.28 -7.59 13.57
C MET A 217 12.98 -9.02 14.08
N GLY A 218 11.70 -9.42 14.17
CA GLY A 218 11.30 -10.79 14.53
C GLY A 218 11.17 -11.07 16.03
N ALA A 219 11.17 -10.02 16.87
CA ALA A 219 10.93 -10.17 18.31
C ALA A 219 9.43 -10.34 18.64
N ILE A 220 9.16 -10.91 19.81
CA ILE A 220 7.84 -10.86 20.44
C ILE A 220 7.75 -9.53 21.19
N VAL A 221 6.81 -8.68 20.81
CA VAL A 221 6.66 -7.35 21.43
C VAL A 221 5.37 -7.27 22.23
N ARG A 222 5.51 -6.82 23.47
CA ARG A 222 4.43 -6.47 24.40
C ARG A 222 4.45 -4.97 24.61
N GLY A 223 3.29 -4.33 24.59
CA GLY A 223 3.14 -2.89 24.76
C GLY A 223 2.18 -2.55 25.89
N PHE A 224 2.44 -1.47 26.62
CA PHE A 224 1.54 -0.94 27.63
C PHE A 224 1.42 0.58 27.47
N ASP A 225 0.20 1.12 27.56
CA ASP A 225 -0.08 2.56 27.64
C ASP A 225 -1.36 2.74 28.47
N THR A 226 -1.48 3.89 29.13
CA THR A 226 -2.64 4.25 29.98
C THR A 226 -3.84 4.72 29.16
N ARG A 227 -3.63 5.09 27.89
CA ARG A 227 -4.66 5.56 26.96
C ARG A 227 -5.25 4.39 26.18
N SER A 228 -6.59 4.34 26.11
CA SER A 228 -7.34 3.35 25.34
C SER A 228 -7.02 3.40 23.85
N ALA A 229 -6.83 4.61 23.28
CA ALA A 229 -6.47 4.80 21.87
C ALA A 229 -5.15 4.14 21.44
N ALA A 230 -4.19 4.00 22.36
CA ALA A 230 -2.91 3.37 22.06
C ALA A 230 -3.03 1.84 21.90
N ARG A 231 -4.09 1.22 22.44
CA ARG A 231 -4.33 -0.22 22.36
C ARG A 231 -4.45 -0.70 20.91
N GLU A 232 -5.35 -0.08 20.15
CA GLU A 232 -5.59 -0.45 18.75
C GLU A 232 -4.32 -0.22 17.90
N GLN A 233 -3.60 0.87 18.17
CA GLN A 233 -2.35 1.19 17.48
C GLN A 233 -1.28 0.13 17.74
N ILE A 234 -1.08 -0.27 19.00
CA ILE A 234 -0.12 -1.32 19.39
C ILE A 234 -0.47 -2.66 18.72
N GLN A 235 -1.75 -3.05 18.76
CA GLN A 235 -2.22 -4.29 18.15
C GLN A 235 -2.09 -4.30 16.62
N SER A 236 -2.34 -3.16 15.96
CA SER A 236 -2.19 -3.01 14.50
C SER A 236 -0.75 -3.20 14.02
N LEU A 237 0.23 -2.86 14.85
CA LEU A 237 1.66 -3.10 14.61
C LEU A 237 2.08 -4.52 15.01
N GLY A 238 1.12 -5.37 15.40
CA GLY A 238 1.32 -6.73 15.83
C GLY A 238 1.77 -6.87 17.27
N GLY A 239 1.83 -5.81 18.10
CA GLY A 239 2.18 -5.93 19.51
C GLY A 239 1.06 -6.53 20.38
N GLU A 240 1.43 -7.25 21.43
CA GLU A 240 0.48 -7.69 22.48
C GLU A 240 0.23 -6.51 23.44
N PHE A 241 -1.01 -6.01 23.53
CA PHE A 241 -1.35 -4.95 24.48
C PHE A 241 -1.62 -5.51 25.88
N LEU A 242 -0.82 -5.09 26.85
CA LEU A 242 -0.97 -5.47 28.25
C LEU A 242 -2.06 -4.64 28.93
N THR A 243 -2.81 -5.25 29.85
CA THR A 243 -3.89 -4.60 30.58
C THR A 243 -3.71 -4.76 32.08
N VAL A 244 -4.15 -3.77 32.84
CA VAL A 244 -4.23 -3.82 34.31
C VAL A 244 -5.66 -4.15 34.74
N SER A 245 -5.82 -4.71 35.95
CA SER A 245 -7.12 -5.10 36.50
C SER A 245 -8.03 -3.91 36.84
N VAL A 246 -7.46 -2.72 37.02
CA VAL A 246 -8.18 -1.49 37.35
C VAL A 246 -8.53 -0.73 36.07
N LYS A 247 -9.83 -0.52 35.81
CA LYS A 247 -10.29 0.26 34.64
C LYS A 247 -10.37 1.74 34.99
N GLU A 248 -9.35 2.49 34.58
CA GLU A 248 -9.30 3.95 34.66
C GLU A 248 -8.75 4.48 33.33
N GLU A 249 -9.38 5.52 32.76
CA GLU A 249 -8.90 6.14 31.52
C GLU A 249 -7.87 7.24 31.80
N GLY A 250 -6.68 7.09 31.22
CA GLY A 250 -5.56 8.02 31.34
C GLY A 250 -5.50 9.12 30.30
N GLU A 251 -6.56 9.34 29.51
CA GLU A 251 -6.56 10.38 28.48
C GLU A 251 -6.60 11.79 29.08
N GLY A 252 -5.68 12.63 28.63
CA GLY A 252 -5.56 14.06 28.96
C GLY A 252 -5.70 14.94 27.71
N THR A 253 -5.51 16.25 27.88
CA THR A 253 -5.71 17.22 26.79
C THR A 253 -4.68 17.05 25.68
N GLY A 254 -5.12 17.13 24.41
CA GLY A 254 -4.22 17.09 23.24
C GLY A 254 -3.58 15.71 22.97
N GLY A 255 -4.19 14.62 23.46
CA GLY A 255 -3.71 13.25 23.27
C GLY A 255 -2.57 12.83 24.21
N TYR A 256 -2.22 13.65 25.20
CA TYR A 256 -1.27 13.31 26.26
C TYR A 256 -1.94 12.51 27.38
N ALA A 257 -1.13 11.82 28.19
CA ALA A 257 -1.61 11.14 29.38
C ALA A 257 -1.75 12.12 30.57
N LYS A 258 -2.71 11.86 31.46
CA LYS A 258 -2.81 12.51 32.78
C LYS A 258 -2.22 11.62 33.89
N GLU A 259 -2.04 12.17 35.08
CA GLU A 259 -1.67 11.36 36.26
C GLU A 259 -2.82 10.43 36.66
N MET A 260 -2.46 9.17 36.98
CA MET A 260 -3.39 8.11 37.34
C MET A 260 -3.57 7.99 38.86
N SER A 261 -4.64 7.32 39.30
CA SER A 261 -4.85 7.01 40.72
C SER A 261 -3.74 6.15 41.33
N LYS A 262 -3.60 6.18 42.66
CA LYS A 262 -2.60 5.37 43.38
C LYS A 262 -2.85 3.87 43.19
N GLU A 263 -4.12 3.49 43.11
CA GLU A 263 -4.57 2.12 42.90
C GLU A 263 -4.18 1.63 41.50
N PHE A 264 -4.33 2.47 40.48
CA PHE A 264 -3.89 2.17 39.11
C PHE A 264 -2.36 2.04 39.04
N LEU A 265 -1.62 2.99 39.62
CA LEU A 265 -0.16 2.95 39.66
C LEU A 265 0.33 1.66 40.35
N LYS A 266 -0.31 1.24 41.44
CA LYS A 266 0.05 -0.02 42.10
C LYS A 266 -0.15 -1.23 41.17
N ALA A 267 -1.30 -1.31 40.49
CA ALA A 267 -1.58 -2.39 39.56
C ALA A 267 -0.65 -2.39 38.32
N GLU A 268 -0.27 -1.20 37.85
CA GLU A 268 0.71 -1.00 36.78
C GLU A 268 2.11 -1.49 37.21
N MET A 269 2.56 -1.14 38.42
CA MET A 269 3.83 -1.60 38.97
C MET A 269 3.86 -3.12 39.18
N ASP A 270 2.76 -3.72 39.66
CA ASP A 270 2.64 -5.18 39.81
C ASP A 270 2.72 -5.90 38.45
N LEU A 271 2.10 -5.32 37.41
CA LEU A 271 2.19 -5.81 36.04
C LEU A 271 3.65 -5.76 35.54
N PHE A 272 4.34 -4.63 35.71
CA PHE A 272 5.74 -4.49 35.28
C PHE A 272 6.67 -5.44 36.03
N ALA A 273 6.51 -5.59 37.35
CA ALA A 273 7.27 -6.58 38.13
C ALA A 273 7.13 -8.00 37.59
N LYS A 274 5.91 -8.38 37.15
CA LYS A 274 5.67 -9.68 36.53
C LYS A 274 6.35 -9.79 35.16
N GLN A 275 6.27 -8.75 34.33
CA GLN A 275 6.87 -8.75 32.99
C GLN A 275 8.40 -8.76 33.03
N CYS A 276 9.05 -8.01 33.94
CA CYS A 276 10.50 -7.93 34.07
C CYS A 276 11.18 -9.30 34.24
N LYS A 277 10.50 -10.27 34.86
CA LYS A 277 11.03 -11.63 35.02
C LYS A 277 11.09 -12.44 33.72
N GLU A 278 10.30 -12.06 32.71
CA GLU A 278 10.14 -12.82 31.47
C GLU A 278 10.78 -12.17 30.24
N VAL A 279 10.78 -10.83 30.18
CA VAL A 279 11.22 -10.09 29.00
C VAL A 279 12.73 -9.90 29.00
N ASP A 280 13.30 -9.82 27.81
CA ASP A 280 14.75 -9.67 27.63
C ASP A 280 15.14 -8.20 27.42
N ILE A 281 14.21 -7.38 26.90
CA ILE A 281 14.45 -5.96 26.61
C ILE A 281 13.26 -5.13 27.08
N ILE A 282 13.55 -3.98 27.72
CA ILE A 282 12.53 -2.97 28.08
C ILE A 282 12.88 -1.66 27.40
N ILE A 283 11.91 -1.05 26.72
CA ILE A 283 12.03 0.30 26.16
C ILE A 283 10.96 1.17 26.81
N SER A 284 11.37 2.16 27.58
CA SER A 284 10.48 3.05 28.32
C SER A 284 10.43 4.44 27.68
N THR A 285 9.21 4.95 27.50
CA THR A 285 8.92 6.17 26.73
C THR A 285 7.90 7.08 27.43
N ALA A 286 7.56 6.78 28.68
CA ALA A 286 6.51 7.48 29.41
C ALA A 286 7.00 8.86 29.85
N LEU A 287 6.42 9.90 29.25
CA LEU A 287 6.78 11.28 29.52
C LEU A 287 5.52 12.15 29.55
N ILE A 288 5.38 12.93 30.63
CA ILE A 288 4.33 13.93 30.77
C ILE A 288 4.99 15.31 30.61
N PRO A 289 4.58 16.13 29.62
CA PRO A 289 5.16 17.45 29.42
C PRO A 289 5.14 18.31 30.68
N GLY A 290 6.28 18.93 31.00
CA GLY A 290 6.41 19.84 32.16
C GLY A 290 6.54 19.15 33.52
N LYS A 291 6.53 17.81 33.58
CA LYS A 291 6.74 17.03 34.80
C LYS A 291 7.96 16.09 34.66
N PRO A 292 8.60 15.71 35.78
CA PRO A 292 9.57 14.63 35.78
C PRO A 292 8.96 13.33 35.24
N ALA A 293 9.78 12.52 34.59
CA ALA A 293 9.36 11.20 34.11
C ALA A 293 8.93 10.31 35.29
N PRO A 294 7.80 9.59 35.20
CA PRO A 294 7.36 8.69 36.26
C PRO A 294 8.33 7.51 36.39
N ARG A 295 8.67 7.12 37.62
CA ARG A 295 9.48 5.94 37.92
C ARG A 295 8.61 4.69 37.83
N LEU A 296 8.75 3.94 36.74
CA LEU A 296 7.91 2.78 36.42
C LEU A 296 8.65 1.44 36.60
N ILE A 297 9.99 1.46 36.58
CA ILE A 297 10.83 0.26 36.76
C ILE A 297 11.78 0.50 37.93
N THR A 298 11.58 -0.21 39.03
CA THR A 298 12.42 -0.10 40.24
C THR A 298 13.71 -0.91 40.11
N GLU A 299 14.69 -0.63 40.98
CA GLU A 299 15.93 -1.42 41.03
C GLU A 299 15.67 -2.91 41.31
N ASP A 300 14.69 -3.25 42.14
CA ASP A 300 14.31 -4.65 42.41
C ASP A 300 13.74 -5.36 41.17
N MET A 301 12.94 -4.64 40.36
CA MET A 301 12.47 -5.18 39.08
C MET A 301 13.64 -5.45 38.13
N ILE A 302 14.63 -4.54 38.07
CA ILE A 302 15.86 -4.73 37.28
C ILE A 302 16.65 -5.94 37.76
N ARG A 303 16.84 -6.12 39.07
CA ARG A 303 17.53 -7.30 39.65
C ARG A 303 16.85 -8.61 39.31
N SER A 304 15.53 -8.60 39.09
CA SER A 304 14.75 -9.77 38.71
C SER A 304 14.86 -10.16 37.23
N MET A 305 15.41 -9.28 36.38
CA MET A 305 15.62 -9.56 34.97
C MET A 305 16.77 -10.55 34.77
N ARG A 306 16.79 -11.22 33.61
CA ARG A 306 17.85 -12.15 33.25
C ARG A 306 19.16 -11.39 33.00
N PRO A 307 20.33 -11.91 33.41
CA PRO A 307 21.62 -11.34 33.00
C PRO A 307 21.75 -11.27 31.47
N GLY A 308 22.32 -10.19 30.97
CA GLY A 308 22.40 -9.85 29.55
C GLY A 308 21.16 -9.15 28.98
N SER A 309 20.12 -8.91 29.78
CA SER A 309 18.97 -8.09 29.37
C SER A 309 19.37 -6.64 29.13
N VAL A 310 18.61 -5.94 28.30
CA VAL A 310 18.88 -4.53 27.96
C VAL A 310 17.68 -3.66 28.30
N VAL A 311 17.91 -2.53 28.96
CA VAL A 311 16.88 -1.53 29.22
C VAL A 311 17.25 -0.20 28.57
N VAL A 312 16.31 0.38 27.84
CA VAL A 312 16.47 1.65 27.13
C VAL A 312 15.47 2.65 27.67
N ASP A 313 15.97 3.76 28.19
CA ASP A 313 15.16 4.80 28.83
C ASP A 313 15.15 6.06 27.96
N LEU A 314 14.08 6.25 27.19
CA LEU A 314 13.92 7.43 26.32
C LEU A 314 13.56 8.69 27.11
N ALA A 315 13.16 8.54 28.37
CA ALA A 315 12.83 9.64 29.25
C ALA A 315 13.99 10.07 30.14
N ALA A 316 15.22 9.57 29.89
CA ALA A 316 16.40 9.83 30.71
C ALA A 316 16.70 11.33 30.93
N GLU A 317 16.46 12.17 29.93
CA GLU A 317 16.65 13.63 30.03
C GLU A 317 15.69 14.30 31.04
N ALA A 318 14.50 13.73 31.23
CA ALA A 318 13.47 14.21 32.16
C ALA A 318 13.47 13.46 33.49
N GLY A 319 14.57 12.79 33.84
CA GLY A 319 14.75 12.02 35.08
C GLY A 319 14.78 10.51 34.88
N GLY A 320 14.17 9.99 33.81
CA GLY A 320 14.14 8.57 33.44
C GLY A 320 13.00 7.77 34.07
N ASN A 321 12.46 6.81 33.33
CA ASN A 321 11.45 5.88 33.84
C ASN A 321 12.02 4.75 34.70
N ILE A 322 13.32 4.48 34.58
CA ILE A 322 14.01 3.40 35.27
C ILE A 322 14.86 3.99 36.39
N GLU A 323 14.68 3.51 37.61
CA GLU A 323 15.34 4.05 38.81
C GLU A 323 16.88 4.05 38.71
N THR A 324 17.43 3.05 38.03
CA THR A 324 18.87 2.88 37.81
C THR A 324 19.38 3.59 36.55
N THR A 325 18.58 4.38 35.83
CA THR A 325 19.07 5.10 34.65
C THR A 325 20.09 6.18 35.03
N ARG A 326 21.18 6.27 34.26
CA ARG A 326 22.13 7.39 34.29
C ARG A 326 22.06 8.12 32.95
N ALA A 327 21.53 9.35 32.96
CA ALA A 327 21.37 10.14 31.75
C ALA A 327 22.72 10.33 31.02
N GLY A 328 22.70 10.12 29.70
CA GLY A 328 23.87 10.20 28.82
C GLY A 328 24.77 8.97 28.81
N GLN A 329 24.56 7.97 29.68
CA GLN A 329 25.47 6.84 29.84
C GLN A 329 24.88 5.52 29.35
N CYS A 330 25.77 4.62 28.91
CA CYS A 330 25.48 3.20 28.75
C CYS A 330 26.36 2.41 29.71
N TYR A 331 25.77 1.63 30.62
CA TYR A 331 26.53 0.90 31.64
C TYR A 331 25.80 -0.36 32.10
N THR A 332 26.54 -1.28 32.72
CA THR A 332 25.95 -2.53 33.24
C THR A 332 25.79 -2.46 34.75
N LYS A 333 24.61 -2.84 35.26
CA LYS A 333 24.31 -2.99 36.69
C LYS A 333 23.47 -4.25 36.89
N HIS A 334 23.80 -5.08 37.87
CA HIS A 334 23.11 -6.35 38.16
C HIS A 334 23.03 -7.30 36.96
N GLY A 335 24.02 -7.25 36.06
CA GLY A 335 24.02 -8.03 34.81
C GLY A 335 23.08 -7.49 33.73
N VAL A 336 22.38 -6.38 33.95
CA VAL A 336 21.49 -5.72 32.97
C VAL A 336 22.18 -4.48 32.41
N ILE A 337 22.12 -4.32 31.09
CA ILE A 337 22.71 -3.19 30.37
C ILE A 337 21.69 -2.06 30.33
N HIS A 338 22.07 -0.88 30.82
CA HIS A 338 21.24 0.30 30.90
C HIS A 338 21.68 1.31 29.84
N ILE A 339 20.79 1.69 28.94
CA ILE A 339 21.01 2.68 27.90
C ILE A 339 20.17 3.92 28.22
N GLY A 340 20.82 4.95 28.75
CA GLY A 340 20.20 6.24 29.11
C GLY A 340 20.61 7.39 28.20
N TYR A 341 20.93 7.13 26.93
CA TYR A 341 21.36 8.17 25.98
C TYR A 341 20.30 9.26 25.79
N VAL A 342 20.72 10.52 25.87
CA VAL A 342 19.86 11.71 25.69
C VAL A 342 19.95 12.30 24.27
N ASP A 343 20.69 11.65 23.38
CA ASP A 343 21.04 12.13 22.04
C ASP A 343 20.67 11.13 20.92
N LEU A 344 19.68 10.25 21.15
CA LEU A 344 19.32 9.19 20.19
C LEU A 344 19.05 9.71 18.75
N PRO A 345 18.34 10.83 18.53
CA PRO A 345 18.23 11.39 17.19
C PRO A 345 19.56 11.83 16.57
N SER A 346 20.54 12.28 17.38
CA SER A 346 21.89 12.63 16.91
C SER A 346 22.67 11.38 16.45
N ARG A 347 22.39 10.21 17.02
CA ARG A 347 22.98 8.93 16.60
C ARG A 347 22.48 8.43 15.23
N LEU A 348 21.44 9.05 14.70
CA LEU A 348 20.93 8.86 13.34
C LEU A 348 20.84 10.21 12.59
N ALA A 349 21.91 11.01 12.69
CA ALA A 349 21.93 12.42 12.32
C ALA A 349 21.45 12.72 10.89
N THR A 350 21.81 11.93 9.88
CA THR A 350 21.40 12.15 8.49
C THR A 350 19.87 12.14 8.37
N GLN A 351 19.23 11.06 8.84
CA GLN A 351 17.76 10.93 8.78
C GLN A 351 17.05 11.99 9.63
N SER A 352 17.58 12.26 10.83
CA SER A 352 17.05 13.30 11.72
C SER A 352 17.10 14.67 11.09
N SER A 353 18.22 15.03 10.46
CA SER A 353 18.39 16.31 9.80
C SER A 353 17.51 16.41 8.55
N THR A 354 17.33 15.32 7.80
CA THR A 354 16.41 15.31 6.64
C THR A 354 14.97 15.58 7.07
N LEU A 355 14.47 14.89 8.10
CA LEU A 355 13.09 15.06 8.56
C LEU A 355 12.88 16.42 9.22
N TYR A 356 13.81 16.85 10.07
CA TYR A 356 13.77 18.18 10.69
C TYR A 356 13.83 19.30 9.65
N ALA A 357 14.71 19.20 8.64
CA ALA A 357 14.80 20.13 7.53
C ALA A 357 13.51 20.22 6.71
N ASN A 358 12.80 19.10 6.54
CA ASN A 358 11.49 19.08 5.90
C ASN A 358 10.44 19.80 6.77
N ASN A 359 10.43 19.57 8.08
CA ASN A 359 9.50 20.23 8.99
C ASN A 359 9.72 21.75 8.98
N ILE A 360 10.95 22.20 9.21
CA ILE A 360 11.30 23.62 9.31
C ILE A 360 11.11 24.36 7.98
N SER A 361 11.47 23.76 6.84
CA SER A 361 11.30 24.39 5.53
C SER A 361 9.84 24.53 5.15
N LYS A 362 9.02 23.51 5.46
CA LYS A 362 7.57 23.58 5.22
C LYS A 362 6.91 24.61 6.13
N LEU A 363 7.32 24.72 7.40
CA LEU A 363 6.82 25.75 8.31
C LEU A 363 7.23 27.15 7.83
N LEU A 364 8.49 27.33 7.44
CA LEU A 364 8.99 28.60 6.89
C LEU A 364 8.19 29.06 5.68
N LEU A 365 7.89 28.15 4.75
CA LEU A 365 7.08 28.43 3.57
C LEU A 365 5.57 28.58 3.85
N TYR A 366 5.09 28.10 5.00
CA TYR A 366 3.68 28.17 5.40
C TYR A 366 3.32 29.52 6.04
N MET A 367 4.26 30.16 6.75
CA MET A 367 3.96 31.35 7.55
C MET A 367 3.45 32.54 6.72
N GLY A 368 3.94 32.70 5.49
CA GLY A 368 3.62 33.82 4.61
C GLY A 368 2.66 33.52 3.45
N GLU A 369 2.36 34.54 2.66
CA GLU A 369 1.55 34.43 1.44
C GLU A 369 2.43 33.98 0.26
N LYS A 370 1.85 33.83 -0.95
CA LYS A 370 2.57 33.37 -2.14
C LYS A 370 3.86 34.20 -2.36
N ASP A 371 5.00 33.52 -2.33
CA ASP A 371 6.35 34.06 -2.56
C ASP A 371 6.81 35.18 -1.59
N SER A 372 6.16 35.32 -0.43
CA SER A 372 6.51 36.31 0.60
C SER A 372 6.52 35.72 2.00
N PHE A 373 7.42 36.20 2.86
CA PHE A 373 7.49 35.84 4.27
C PHE A 373 6.71 36.87 5.10
N LYS A 374 5.88 36.36 6.00
CA LYS A 374 5.13 37.17 6.96
C LYS A 374 4.79 36.30 8.16
N LEU A 375 4.86 36.85 9.37
CA LEU A 375 4.35 36.16 10.55
C LEU A 375 2.88 36.52 10.72
N ASN A 376 1.99 35.73 10.13
CA ASN A 376 0.56 35.94 10.28
C ASN A 376 0.07 35.49 11.66
N MET A 377 0.02 36.41 12.63
CA MET A 377 -0.45 36.14 13.99
C MET A 377 -1.94 35.78 14.09
N GLU A 378 -2.71 35.93 13.01
CA GLU A 378 -4.09 35.44 12.92
C GLU A 378 -4.15 33.92 12.66
N ASP A 379 -3.07 33.33 12.12
CA ASP A 379 -2.98 31.90 11.90
C ASP A 379 -2.57 31.17 13.19
N GLU A 380 -3.36 30.17 13.59
CA GLU A 380 -3.16 29.47 14.87
C GLU A 380 -1.85 28.67 14.94
N VAL A 381 -1.34 28.17 13.80
CA VAL A 381 -0.06 27.44 13.76
C VAL A 381 1.07 28.41 14.00
N VAL A 382 1.05 29.54 13.28
CA VAL A 382 2.07 30.58 13.39
C VAL A 382 2.03 31.20 14.79
N ARG A 383 0.84 31.56 15.28
CA ARG A 383 0.66 32.11 16.63
C ARG A 383 1.05 31.13 17.72
N GLY A 384 0.74 29.85 17.55
CA GLY A 384 1.07 28.77 18.49
C GLY A 384 2.57 28.56 18.61
N ALA A 385 3.28 28.52 17.47
CA ALA A 385 4.73 28.34 17.42
C ALA A 385 5.53 29.61 17.80
N THR A 386 4.94 30.81 17.69
CA THR A 386 5.65 32.06 18.00
C THR A 386 5.77 32.30 19.51
N VAL A 387 7.02 32.27 20.01
CA VAL A 387 7.38 32.59 21.40
C VAL A 387 7.64 34.08 21.58
N LEU A 388 8.39 34.69 20.66
CA LEU A 388 8.67 36.13 20.65
C LEU A 388 8.23 36.74 19.32
N HIS A 389 7.60 37.91 19.37
CA HIS A 389 7.30 38.72 18.19
C HIS A 389 7.85 40.13 18.40
N ASN A 390 8.87 40.52 17.62
CA ASN A 390 9.64 41.76 17.79
C ASN A 390 10.12 41.99 19.24
N GLY A 391 10.61 40.92 19.88
CA GLY A 391 11.05 40.92 21.28
C GLY A 391 9.93 40.88 22.33
N LYS A 392 8.65 41.02 21.95
CA LYS A 392 7.53 40.87 22.88
C LYS A 392 7.25 39.40 23.13
N LEU A 393 7.14 39.00 24.40
CA LEU A 393 6.77 37.64 24.79
C LEU A 393 5.30 37.35 24.40
N MET A 394 5.13 36.32 23.58
CA MET A 394 3.84 35.83 23.07
C MET A 394 3.47 34.45 23.65
N TRP A 395 4.39 33.78 24.32
CA TRP A 395 4.14 32.52 25.02
C TRP A 395 3.59 32.76 26.44
N PRO A 396 2.65 31.94 26.94
CA PRO A 396 1.97 30.83 26.25
C PRO A 396 0.94 31.31 25.21
N PRO A 397 0.68 30.51 24.16
CA PRO A 397 -0.37 30.85 23.21
C PRO A 397 -1.74 30.90 23.92
N PRO A 398 -2.71 31.69 23.42
CA PRO A 398 -4.05 31.71 23.97
C PRO A 398 -4.61 30.30 23.90
N VAL A 399 -5.29 29.85 24.96
CA VAL A 399 -6.02 28.59 24.92
C VAL A 399 -7.11 28.75 23.86
N THR A 400 -6.91 28.15 22.68
CA THR A 400 -7.99 28.00 21.72
C THR A 400 -8.97 27.03 22.34
N VAL A 401 -10.07 27.58 22.87
CA VAL A 401 -11.24 26.77 23.26
C VAL A 401 -11.79 26.23 21.96
N ASP A 402 -11.31 25.08 21.53
CA ASP A 402 -12.02 24.32 20.52
C ASP A 402 -13.26 23.75 21.22
N PRO A 403 -14.50 24.12 20.84
CA PRO A 403 -15.68 23.39 21.25
C PRO A 403 -15.76 22.10 20.42
N SER A 404 -14.73 21.25 20.53
CA SER A 404 -14.73 19.85 20.15
C SER A 404 -13.40 19.24 20.59
N PRO A 405 -13.37 18.42 21.67
CA PRO A 405 -12.66 17.14 21.48
C PRO A 405 -13.18 16.61 20.16
N ALA A 406 -12.29 16.26 19.22
CA ALA A 406 -12.67 15.76 17.90
C ALA A 406 -13.92 14.92 18.04
N LYS A 407 -15.08 15.52 17.72
CA LYS A 407 -16.35 14.81 17.80
C LYS A 407 -16.11 13.65 16.84
N PRO A 408 -16.34 12.40 17.23
CA PRO A 408 -16.34 11.33 16.25
C PRO A 408 -17.42 11.70 15.23
N ALA A 409 -17.01 12.33 14.14
CA ALA A 409 -17.81 12.50 12.94
C ALA A 409 -17.40 11.39 11.96
N ALA A 410 -17.19 10.18 12.49
CA ALA A 410 -17.93 9.08 11.92
C ALA A 410 -19.38 9.34 12.35
N LYS A 411 -20.25 9.69 11.40
CA LYS A 411 -21.68 9.48 11.60
C LYS A 411 -21.80 8.10 12.22
N GLU A 412 -22.31 8.04 13.45
CA GLU A 412 -22.96 6.84 13.94
C GLU A 412 -23.89 6.42 12.80
N LYS A 413 -23.49 5.39 12.05
CA LYS A 413 -24.45 4.34 11.81
C LYS A 413 -24.99 4.09 13.20
N VAL A 414 -26.29 4.22 13.36
CA VAL A 414 -27.00 3.39 14.31
C VAL A 414 -26.57 1.98 13.95
N THR A 415 -25.45 1.53 14.50
CA THR A 415 -25.30 0.18 14.96
C THR A 415 -26.50 0.06 15.88
N GLU A 416 -27.59 -0.47 15.33
CA GLU A 416 -28.29 -1.57 16.00
C GLU A 416 -27.25 -2.20 16.89
N THR A 417 -27.43 -2.05 18.20
CA THR A 417 -26.64 -2.69 19.26
C THR A 417 -25.90 -3.83 18.61
N ALA A 418 -24.61 -3.62 18.29
CA ALA A 418 -23.81 -4.67 17.77
C ALA A 418 -23.77 -5.62 18.94
N VAL A 419 -24.69 -6.58 18.93
CA VAL A 419 -24.71 -7.72 19.81
C VAL A 419 -23.26 -8.13 19.78
N VAL A 420 -22.56 -7.92 20.89
CA VAL A 420 -21.16 -8.33 21.06
C VAL A 420 -21.16 -9.70 20.42
N ALA A 421 -20.51 -9.83 19.25
CA ALA A 421 -20.57 -11.07 18.52
C ALA A 421 -19.91 -12.03 19.47
N VAL A 422 -20.74 -12.79 20.22
CA VAL A 422 -20.29 -13.70 21.26
C VAL A 422 -19.26 -14.50 20.52
N GLU A 423 -17.99 -14.36 20.93
CA GLU A 423 -16.90 -15.05 20.26
C GLU A 423 -17.38 -16.48 20.12
N PRO A 424 -17.58 -17.00 18.89
CA PRO A 424 -18.28 -18.25 18.72
C PRO A 424 -17.54 -19.25 19.59
N SER A 425 -18.29 -19.93 20.46
CA SER A 425 -17.71 -20.87 21.42
C SER A 425 -16.72 -21.77 20.67
N PRO A 426 -15.68 -22.30 21.34
CA PRO A 426 -14.77 -23.26 20.69
C PRO A 426 -15.55 -24.35 19.92
N PHE A 427 -16.69 -24.79 20.45
CA PHE A 427 -17.65 -25.62 19.73
C PHE A 427 -18.21 -24.98 18.46
N ALA A 428 -18.75 -23.76 18.50
CA ALA A 428 -19.29 -23.09 17.31
C ALA A 428 -18.22 -22.79 16.24
N LYS A 429 -16.97 -22.48 16.62
CA LYS A 429 -15.84 -22.36 15.68
C LYS A 429 -15.56 -23.71 15.01
N THR A 430 -15.43 -24.78 15.79
CA THR A 430 -15.24 -26.14 15.26
C THR A 430 -16.42 -26.61 14.44
N ALA A 431 -17.65 -26.33 14.85
CA ALA A 431 -18.87 -26.71 14.14
C ALA A 431 -18.99 -25.96 12.81
N ARG A 432 -18.65 -24.66 12.75
CA ARG A 432 -18.60 -23.91 11.47
C ARG A 432 -17.53 -24.45 10.54
N SER A 433 -16.33 -24.75 11.07
CA SER A 433 -15.25 -25.35 10.27
C SER A 433 -15.63 -26.74 9.77
N ALA A 434 -16.17 -27.60 10.64
CA ALA A 434 -16.67 -28.92 10.28
C ALA A 434 -17.83 -28.85 9.28
N ALA A 435 -18.75 -27.89 9.43
CA ALA A 435 -19.84 -27.66 8.48
C ALA A 435 -19.30 -27.19 7.11
N ALA A 436 -18.31 -26.30 7.07
CA ALA A 436 -17.69 -25.86 5.83
C ALA A 436 -16.95 -27.02 5.12
N ILE A 437 -16.20 -27.83 5.88
CA ILE A 437 -15.52 -29.02 5.35
C ILE A 437 -16.55 -30.05 4.88
N THR A 438 -17.61 -30.28 5.66
CA THR A 438 -18.70 -31.21 5.30
C THR A 438 -19.41 -30.73 4.05
N ALA A 439 -19.73 -29.44 3.93
CA ALA A 439 -20.34 -28.88 2.74
C ALA A 439 -19.42 -29.06 1.52
N GLY A 440 -18.12 -28.75 1.65
CA GLY A 440 -17.13 -28.98 0.60
C GLY A 440 -17.06 -30.44 0.18
N LEU A 441 -16.84 -31.36 1.12
CA LEU A 441 -16.73 -32.79 0.85
C LEU A 441 -18.03 -33.41 0.33
N ALA A 442 -19.19 -32.96 0.80
CA ALA A 442 -20.49 -33.46 0.34
C ALA A 442 -20.78 -33.09 -1.11
N THR A 443 -20.17 -32.03 -1.65
CA THR A 443 -20.31 -31.73 -3.09
C THR A 443 -19.64 -32.79 -3.98
N LEU A 444 -18.61 -33.49 -3.52
CA LEU A 444 -17.88 -34.46 -4.35
C LEU A 444 -18.72 -35.70 -4.71
N PRO A 445 -19.40 -36.39 -3.75
CA PRO A 445 -20.35 -37.45 -4.09
C PRO A 445 -21.50 -36.96 -4.96
N VAL A 446 -22.02 -35.76 -4.72
CA VAL A 446 -23.10 -35.18 -5.54
C VAL A 446 -22.65 -34.96 -6.98
N LEU A 447 -21.46 -34.37 -7.18
CA LEU A 447 -20.84 -34.23 -8.49
C LEU A 447 -20.61 -35.59 -9.16
N GLY A 448 -20.27 -36.63 -8.39
CA GLY A 448 -20.18 -38.01 -8.88
C GLY A 448 -21.51 -38.57 -9.38
N VAL A 449 -22.63 -38.28 -8.69
CA VAL A 449 -23.97 -38.72 -9.10
C VAL A 449 -24.46 -37.99 -10.34
N VAL A 450 -24.16 -36.69 -10.48
CA VAL A 450 -24.57 -35.90 -11.66
C VAL A 450 -23.59 -35.97 -12.83
N SER A 451 -22.45 -36.66 -12.67
CA SER A 451 -21.44 -36.80 -13.71
C SER A 451 -21.98 -37.59 -14.90
N PRO A 452 -21.98 -37.02 -16.11
CA PRO A 452 -22.55 -37.70 -17.28
C PRO A 452 -21.66 -38.83 -17.82
N ASN A 453 -20.34 -38.70 -17.69
CA ASN A 453 -19.35 -39.63 -18.22
C ASN A 453 -18.01 -39.54 -17.45
N LEU A 454 -17.06 -40.40 -17.79
CA LEU A 454 -15.73 -40.43 -17.16
C LEU A 454 -14.89 -39.18 -17.49
N ASP A 455 -15.08 -38.60 -18.67
CA ASP A 455 -14.33 -37.41 -19.10
C ASP A 455 -14.67 -36.19 -18.25
N PHE A 456 -15.93 -36.02 -17.86
CA PHE A 456 -16.36 -34.98 -16.93
C PHE A 456 -15.65 -35.12 -15.57
N ALA A 457 -15.54 -36.34 -15.04
CA ALA A 457 -14.84 -36.61 -13.79
C ALA A 457 -13.32 -36.33 -13.91
N ALA A 458 -12.70 -36.69 -15.02
CA ALA A 458 -11.29 -36.42 -15.31
C ALA A 458 -11.02 -34.90 -15.44
N MET A 459 -11.90 -34.17 -16.14
CA MET A 459 -11.84 -32.70 -16.26
C MET A 459 -12.06 -32.00 -14.92
N THR A 460 -13.02 -32.46 -14.11
CA THR A 460 -13.27 -31.91 -12.76
C THR A 460 -12.06 -32.12 -11.85
N THR A 461 -11.43 -33.29 -11.92
CA THR A 461 -10.19 -33.59 -11.17
C THR A 461 -9.06 -32.67 -11.60
N THR A 462 -8.85 -32.51 -12.90
CA THR A 462 -7.83 -31.62 -13.47
C THR A 462 -8.09 -30.17 -13.05
N PHE A 463 -9.34 -29.70 -13.12
CA PHE A 463 -9.75 -28.37 -12.69
C PHE A 463 -9.48 -28.13 -11.20
N ALA A 464 -9.83 -29.09 -10.32
CA ALA A 464 -9.60 -28.98 -8.89
C ALA A 464 -8.10 -28.88 -8.54
N LEU A 465 -7.27 -29.74 -9.14
CA LEU A 465 -5.82 -29.71 -8.94
C LEU A 465 -5.20 -28.43 -9.52
N ALA A 466 -5.62 -28.02 -10.72
CA ALA A 466 -5.18 -26.76 -11.33
C ALA A 466 -5.57 -25.55 -10.48
N GLY A 467 -6.74 -25.56 -9.84
CA GLY A 467 -7.18 -24.52 -8.89
C GLY A 467 -6.26 -24.42 -7.66
N ILE A 468 -5.85 -25.55 -7.09
CA ILE A 468 -4.90 -25.58 -5.96
C ILE A 468 -3.52 -25.08 -6.40
N VAL A 469 -3.03 -25.55 -7.55
CA VAL A 469 -1.76 -25.09 -8.13
C VAL A 469 -1.80 -23.59 -8.39
N GLY A 470 -2.88 -23.08 -8.99
CA GLY A 470 -3.08 -21.65 -9.24
C GLY A 470 -3.11 -20.84 -7.95
N TYR A 471 -3.86 -21.29 -6.93
CA TYR A 471 -3.92 -20.66 -5.62
C TYR A 471 -2.53 -20.48 -5.00
N HIS A 472 -1.74 -21.55 -4.90
CA HIS A 472 -0.39 -21.45 -4.34
C HIS A 472 0.59 -20.68 -5.21
N THR A 473 0.46 -20.79 -6.54
CA THR A 473 1.37 -20.09 -7.48
C THR A 473 1.19 -18.58 -7.40
N VAL A 474 -0.06 -18.09 -7.34
CA VAL A 474 -0.36 -16.66 -7.27
C VAL A 474 0.04 -16.08 -5.91
N TRP A 475 -0.18 -16.81 -4.81
CA TRP A 475 0.26 -16.38 -3.47
C TRP A 475 1.78 -16.21 -3.34
N GLY A 476 2.56 -16.90 -4.19
CA GLY A 476 4.01 -16.78 -4.24
C GLY A 476 4.53 -15.56 -5.02
N VAL A 477 3.67 -14.77 -5.67
CA VAL A 477 4.07 -13.62 -6.50
C VAL A 477 4.52 -12.45 -5.61
N THR A 478 5.63 -11.79 -5.97
CA THR A 478 6.09 -10.61 -5.23
C THR A 478 5.08 -9.46 -5.38
N PRO A 479 4.69 -8.74 -4.30
CA PRO A 479 3.67 -7.68 -4.37
C PRO A 479 3.95 -6.57 -5.42
N ALA A 480 5.21 -6.24 -5.65
CA ALA A 480 5.61 -5.27 -6.68
C ALA A 480 5.34 -5.73 -8.12
N LEU A 481 5.09 -7.03 -8.33
CA LEU A 481 4.85 -7.66 -9.62
C LEU A 481 3.38 -8.01 -9.86
N HIS A 482 2.45 -7.53 -9.03
CA HIS A 482 1.03 -7.75 -9.26
C HIS A 482 0.55 -7.17 -10.60
N SER A 483 0.97 -5.95 -10.99
CA SER A 483 0.56 -5.39 -12.30
C SER A 483 1.07 -6.22 -13.49
N PRO A 484 2.35 -6.63 -13.52
CA PRO A 484 2.81 -7.65 -14.48
C PRO A 484 2.06 -8.99 -14.40
N LEU A 485 1.65 -9.45 -13.21
CA LEU A 485 0.85 -10.66 -13.04
C LEU A 485 -0.51 -10.53 -13.75
N MET A 486 -1.24 -9.42 -13.57
CA MET A 486 -2.50 -9.20 -14.28
C MET A 486 -2.29 -9.18 -15.80
N SER A 487 -1.20 -8.57 -16.25
CA SER A 487 -0.87 -8.51 -17.67
C SER A 487 -0.56 -9.90 -18.24
N VAL A 488 0.18 -10.75 -17.52
CA VAL A 488 0.50 -12.11 -17.98
C VAL A 488 -0.71 -13.02 -17.93
N THR A 489 -1.56 -12.94 -16.90
CA THR A 489 -2.79 -13.73 -16.83
C THR A 489 -3.75 -13.34 -17.94
N ASN A 490 -3.84 -12.05 -18.24
CA ASN A 490 -4.59 -11.56 -19.39
C ASN A 490 -4.00 -12.09 -20.72
N ALA A 491 -2.68 -12.04 -20.92
CA ALA A 491 -2.04 -12.60 -22.12
C ALA A 491 -2.32 -14.12 -22.28
N ILE A 492 -2.22 -14.89 -21.20
CA ILE A 492 -2.50 -16.33 -21.18
C ILE A 492 -3.99 -16.60 -21.42
N SER A 493 -4.90 -15.76 -20.91
CA SER A 493 -6.34 -15.93 -21.13
C SER A 493 -6.74 -15.80 -22.60
N GLY A 494 -5.89 -15.21 -23.45
CA GLY A 494 -6.04 -15.27 -24.91
C GLY A 494 -6.03 -16.69 -25.50
N THR A 495 -5.72 -17.72 -24.70
CA THR A 495 -5.93 -19.14 -25.03
C THR A 495 -7.39 -19.52 -25.30
N THR A 496 -8.36 -18.63 -25.06
CA THR A 496 -9.72 -18.74 -25.65
C THR A 496 -9.70 -18.92 -27.16
N ALA A 497 -8.62 -18.50 -27.85
CA ALA A 497 -8.38 -18.81 -29.25
C ALA A 497 -8.40 -20.32 -29.54
N ALA A 498 -7.91 -21.19 -28.65
CA ALA A 498 -7.92 -22.64 -28.85
C ALA A 498 -9.35 -23.19 -29.01
N GLY A 499 -10.26 -22.79 -28.12
CA GLY A 499 -11.67 -23.18 -28.23
C GLY A 499 -12.35 -22.63 -29.48
N ALA A 500 -12.01 -21.41 -29.88
CA ALA A 500 -12.51 -20.83 -31.13
C ALA A 500 -11.97 -21.58 -32.38
N LEU A 501 -10.70 -21.99 -32.39
CA LEU A 501 -10.11 -22.76 -33.49
C LEU A 501 -10.83 -24.10 -33.70
N CYS A 502 -11.26 -24.76 -32.63
CA CYS A 502 -12.04 -26.01 -32.74
C CYS A 502 -13.38 -25.85 -33.49
N LEU A 503 -13.90 -24.62 -33.59
CA LEU A 503 -15.19 -24.31 -34.22
C LEU A 503 -15.04 -23.60 -35.59
N MET A 504 -13.80 -23.33 -36.01
CA MET A 504 -13.52 -22.77 -37.34
C MET A 504 -13.57 -23.86 -38.42
N GLY A 505 -13.91 -23.47 -39.64
CA GLY A 505 -14.02 -24.39 -40.78
C GLY A 505 -14.65 -23.71 -41.99
N GLY A 506 -14.96 -24.51 -43.02
CA GLY A 506 -15.56 -24.02 -44.27
C GLY A 506 -14.54 -23.64 -45.35
N GLY A 507 -13.25 -23.97 -45.17
CA GLY A 507 -12.17 -23.60 -46.08
C GLY A 507 -11.66 -22.18 -45.80
N LEU A 508 -11.31 -21.45 -46.86
CA LEU A 508 -10.66 -20.13 -46.71
C LEU A 508 -11.61 -19.09 -46.09
N TYR A 509 -12.91 -19.21 -46.36
CA TYR A 509 -13.96 -18.35 -45.82
C TYR A 509 -14.98 -19.17 -45.02
N PRO A 510 -15.53 -18.64 -43.92
CA PRO A 510 -16.51 -19.37 -43.13
C PRO A 510 -17.76 -19.61 -43.97
N SER A 511 -18.29 -20.83 -43.92
CA SER A 511 -19.50 -21.25 -44.64
C SER A 511 -20.77 -21.07 -43.81
N THR A 512 -20.65 -21.01 -42.48
CA THR A 512 -21.78 -20.88 -41.55
C THR A 512 -21.61 -19.70 -40.59
N HIS A 513 -22.71 -19.30 -39.95
CA HIS A 513 -22.68 -18.27 -38.91
C HIS A 513 -21.84 -18.69 -37.70
N ALA A 514 -21.88 -19.97 -37.30
CA ALA A 514 -21.05 -20.49 -36.21
C ALA A 514 -19.55 -20.35 -36.52
N GLN A 515 -19.14 -20.73 -37.73
CA GLN A 515 -17.76 -20.57 -38.19
C GLN A 515 -17.34 -19.09 -38.26
N SER A 516 -18.27 -18.20 -38.62
CA SER A 516 -18.02 -16.75 -38.62
C SER A 516 -17.80 -16.20 -37.22
N LEU A 517 -18.61 -16.64 -36.25
CA LEU A 517 -18.46 -16.29 -34.83
C LEU A 517 -17.13 -16.83 -34.26
N ALA A 518 -16.78 -18.08 -34.59
CA ALA A 518 -15.53 -18.70 -34.20
C ALA A 518 -14.30 -17.97 -34.76
N LEU A 519 -14.34 -17.59 -36.04
CA LEU A 519 -13.30 -16.76 -36.66
C LEU A 519 -13.14 -15.42 -35.93
N GLY A 520 -14.25 -14.75 -35.61
CA GLY A 520 -14.25 -13.52 -34.83
C GLY A 520 -13.65 -13.70 -33.43
N ALA A 521 -14.03 -14.78 -32.72
CA ALA A 521 -13.51 -15.12 -31.41
C ALA A 521 -12.00 -15.42 -31.43
N ALA A 522 -11.51 -16.17 -32.43
CA ALA A 522 -10.09 -16.47 -32.59
C ALA A 522 -9.28 -15.20 -32.90
N PHE A 523 -9.78 -14.34 -33.78
CA PHE A 523 -9.18 -13.05 -34.10
C PHE A 523 -9.04 -12.15 -32.87
N ILE A 524 -10.14 -11.96 -32.13
CA ILE A 524 -10.20 -11.10 -30.94
C ILE A 524 -9.30 -11.65 -29.81
N SER A 525 -9.32 -12.96 -29.58
CA SER A 525 -8.44 -13.62 -28.60
C SER A 525 -6.96 -13.41 -28.93
N SER A 526 -6.62 -13.42 -30.22
CA SER A 526 -5.24 -13.26 -30.68
C SER A 526 -4.71 -11.84 -30.52
N ILE A 527 -5.58 -10.81 -30.57
CA ILE A 527 -5.22 -9.44 -30.17
C ILE A 527 -4.70 -9.43 -28.73
N ASN A 528 -5.35 -10.19 -27.85
CA ASN A 528 -4.96 -10.27 -26.45
C ASN A 528 -3.63 -11.02 -26.25
N ILE A 529 -3.37 -12.08 -27.02
CA ILE A 529 -2.08 -12.81 -26.98
C ILE A 529 -0.94 -11.86 -27.38
N GLY A 530 -1.01 -11.27 -28.58
CA GLY A 530 0.07 -10.44 -29.12
C GLY A 530 0.30 -9.19 -28.25
N GLY A 531 -0.78 -8.51 -27.87
CA GLY A 531 -0.69 -7.30 -27.06
C GLY A 531 -0.29 -7.57 -25.60
N GLY A 532 -0.88 -8.59 -24.96
CA GLY A 532 -0.66 -8.91 -23.55
C GLY A 532 0.77 -9.31 -23.22
N PHE A 533 1.42 -10.14 -24.04
CA PHE A 533 2.82 -10.52 -23.80
C PHE A 533 3.79 -9.35 -24.01
N LEU A 534 3.50 -8.44 -24.94
CA LEU A 534 4.31 -7.24 -25.14
C LEU A 534 4.13 -6.24 -24.00
N ILE A 535 2.91 -6.01 -23.52
CA ILE A 535 2.64 -5.17 -22.33
C ILE A 535 3.39 -5.75 -21.13
N THR A 536 3.29 -7.05 -20.90
CA THR A 536 3.97 -7.75 -19.80
C THR A 536 5.47 -7.53 -19.87
N LYS A 537 6.07 -7.75 -21.05
CA LYS A 537 7.50 -7.49 -21.28
C LYS A 537 7.87 -6.04 -20.94
N ARG A 538 7.13 -5.06 -21.46
CA ARG A 538 7.39 -3.63 -21.22
C ARG A 538 7.30 -3.27 -19.75
N MET A 539 6.32 -3.80 -19.02
CA MET A 539 6.21 -3.60 -17.57
C MET A 539 7.41 -4.19 -16.83
N LEU A 540 7.84 -5.41 -17.19
CA LEU A 540 8.98 -6.08 -16.56
C LEU A 540 10.32 -5.38 -16.87
N ASP A 541 10.47 -4.80 -18.05
CA ASP A 541 11.69 -4.09 -18.44
C ASP A 541 11.89 -2.78 -17.64
N MET A 542 10.83 -2.18 -17.10
CA MET A 542 10.93 -1.02 -16.20
C MET A 542 11.66 -1.33 -14.90
N PHE A 543 11.68 -2.59 -14.49
CA PHE A 543 12.35 -3.01 -13.27
C PHE A 543 13.83 -3.34 -13.49
N LYS A 544 14.34 -3.23 -14.73
CA LYS A 544 15.76 -3.41 -15.02
C LYS A 544 16.56 -2.20 -14.53
N ARG A 545 17.60 -2.42 -13.73
CA ARG A 545 18.47 -1.34 -13.26
C ARG A 545 19.67 -1.18 -14.18
N PRO A 546 20.23 0.04 -14.33
CA PRO A 546 21.41 0.29 -15.16
C PRO A 546 22.67 -0.52 -14.77
N GLY A 547 22.77 -0.97 -13.53
CA GLY A 547 23.89 -1.78 -13.02
C GLY A 547 23.63 -3.29 -12.97
N ASP A 548 22.48 -3.78 -13.45
CA ASP A 548 22.22 -5.22 -13.49
C ASP A 548 23.06 -5.89 -14.61
N PRO A 549 23.54 -7.14 -14.40
CA PRO A 549 24.25 -7.88 -15.44
C PRO A 549 23.45 -8.00 -16.75
N PRO A 550 24.13 -8.16 -17.90
CA PRO A 550 23.44 -8.42 -19.17
C PRO A 550 22.65 -9.73 -19.08
N GLU A 551 21.40 -9.69 -19.53
CA GLU A 551 20.50 -10.84 -19.58
C GLU A 551 20.39 -11.34 -21.02
N TYR A 552 20.45 -12.66 -21.21
CA TYR A 552 20.42 -13.31 -22.51
C TYR A 552 19.05 -13.99 -22.75
N ASN A 553 17.97 -13.22 -22.61
CA ASN A 553 16.59 -13.76 -22.65
C ASN A 553 16.21 -14.43 -23.98
N PHE A 554 16.93 -14.17 -25.08
CA PHE A 554 16.73 -14.89 -26.35
C PHE A 554 17.04 -16.39 -26.23
N MET A 555 17.84 -16.81 -25.25
CA MET A 555 18.16 -18.23 -25.03
C MET A 555 16.93 -19.07 -24.66
N TYR A 556 15.87 -18.45 -24.12
CA TYR A 556 14.60 -19.14 -23.87
C TYR A 556 13.84 -19.54 -25.15
N ALA A 557 14.27 -19.06 -26.33
CA ALA A 557 13.78 -19.59 -27.60
C ALA A 557 14.23 -21.04 -27.84
N VAL A 558 15.36 -21.48 -27.27
CA VAL A 558 15.88 -22.85 -27.41
C VAL A 558 14.91 -23.89 -26.84
N PRO A 559 14.51 -23.84 -25.56
CA PRO A 559 13.53 -24.80 -25.01
C PRO A 559 12.18 -24.70 -25.73
N ALA A 560 11.75 -23.50 -26.16
CA ALA A 560 10.51 -23.34 -26.92
C ALA A 560 10.57 -24.06 -28.28
N ALA A 561 11.67 -23.90 -29.02
CA ALA A 561 11.88 -24.55 -30.30
C ALA A 561 12.01 -26.08 -30.16
N LEU A 562 12.70 -26.56 -29.12
CA LEU A 562 12.80 -27.99 -28.83
C LEU A 562 11.44 -28.59 -28.45
N PHE A 563 10.64 -27.87 -27.65
CA PHE A 563 9.31 -28.32 -27.27
C PHE A 563 8.36 -28.42 -28.48
N LEU A 564 8.29 -27.36 -29.29
CA LEU A 564 7.44 -27.34 -30.49
C LEU A 564 7.95 -28.30 -31.58
N GLY A 565 9.26 -28.37 -31.79
CA GLY A 565 9.89 -29.29 -32.74
C GLY A 565 9.73 -30.75 -32.33
N GLY A 566 9.85 -31.04 -31.03
CA GLY A 566 9.59 -32.37 -30.47
C GLY A 566 8.13 -32.78 -30.62
N TYR A 567 7.19 -31.85 -30.39
CA TYR A 567 5.77 -32.09 -30.68
C TYR A 567 5.52 -32.35 -32.17
N TYR A 568 6.08 -31.54 -33.07
CA TYR A 568 5.98 -31.75 -34.52
C TYR A 568 6.54 -33.12 -34.95
N TYR A 569 7.68 -33.53 -34.41
CA TYR A 569 8.22 -34.87 -34.64
C TYR A 569 7.28 -35.97 -34.13
N GLY A 570 6.64 -35.76 -32.97
CA GLY A 570 5.58 -36.63 -32.45
C GLY A 570 4.39 -36.77 -33.41
N LEU A 571 3.99 -35.67 -34.07
CA LEU A 571 2.95 -35.71 -35.11
C LEU A 571 3.38 -36.55 -36.31
N GLN A 572 4.61 -36.34 -36.81
CA GLN A 572 5.14 -37.06 -37.98
C GLN A 572 5.30 -38.56 -37.73
N THR A 573 5.54 -38.95 -36.49
CA THR A 573 5.69 -40.36 -36.09
C THR A 573 4.37 -41.02 -35.66
N GLY A 574 3.26 -40.27 -35.65
CA GLY A 574 1.97 -40.78 -35.18
C GLY A 574 1.95 -41.17 -33.70
N ALA A 575 2.75 -40.50 -32.87
CA ALA A 575 2.90 -40.84 -31.46
C ALA A 575 1.57 -40.62 -30.71
N PRO A 576 1.01 -41.66 -30.04
CA PRO A 576 -0.38 -41.67 -29.59
C PRO A 576 -0.69 -40.64 -28.51
N SER A 577 0.29 -40.23 -27.72
CA SER A 577 0.11 -39.28 -26.60
C SER A 577 0.66 -37.88 -26.88
N ALA A 578 1.13 -37.61 -28.10
CA ALA A 578 1.83 -36.36 -28.44
C ALA A 578 0.99 -35.11 -28.11
N HIS A 579 -0.30 -35.09 -28.48
CA HIS A 579 -1.20 -33.97 -28.20
C HIS A 579 -1.43 -33.75 -26.70
N SER A 580 -1.79 -34.82 -25.97
CA SER A 580 -2.07 -34.76 -24.53
C SER A 580 -0.86 -34.27 -23.72
N LEU A 581 0.34 -34.74 -24.06
CA LEU A 581 1.57 -34.32 -23.40
C LEU A 581 2.01 -32.91 -23.83
N ALA A 582 1.69 -32.49 -25.05
CA ALA A 582 1.89 -31.09 -25.47
C ALA A 582 0.95 -30.14 -24.70
N TYR A 583 -0.31 -30.52 -24.45
CA TYR A 583 -1.20 -29.73 -23.57
C TYR A 583 -0.69 -29.66 -22.13
N LEU A 584 -0.19 -30.78 -21.59
CA LEU A 584 0.42 -30.80 -20.26
C LEU A 584 1.66 -29.88 -20.20
N GLY A 585 2.59 -30.01 -21.14
CA GLY A 585 3.78 -29.16 -21.22
C GLY A 585 3.42 -27.68 -21.36
N SER A 586 2.41 -27.37 -22.17
CA SER A 586 1.89 -26.01 -22.34
C SER A 586 1.31 -25.45 -21.05
N SER A 587 0.52 -26.26 -20.34
CA SER A 587 -0.08 -25.88 -19.05
C SER A 587 0.98 -25.66 -17.97
N LEU A 588 2.00 -26.52 -17.89
CA LEU A 588 3.13 -26.35 -16.96
C LEU A 588 3.93 -25.09 -17.27
N CYS A 589 4.13 -24.76 -18.54
CA CYS A 589 4.75 -23.50 -18.96
C CYS A 589 3.91 -22.28 -18.54
N CYS A 590 2.57 -22.33 -18.68
CA CYS A 590 1.68 -21.27 -18.20
C CYS A 590 1.72 -21.15 -16.66
N VAL A 591 1.74 -22.25 -15.91
CA VAL A 591 1.95 -22.22 -14.45
C VAL A 591 3.31 -21.63 -14.10
N GLY A 592 4.36 -22.04 -14.82
CA GLY A 592 5.71 -21.48 -14.69
C GLY A 592 5.79 -20.00 -15.03
N ALA A 593 4.90 -19.50 -15.89
CA ALA A 593 4.79 -18.07 -16.19
C ALA A 593 4.42 -17.25 -14.96
N LEU A 594 3.43 -17.72 -14.21
CA LEU A 594 3.00 -17.13 -12.94
C LEU A 594 4.04 -17.36 -11.84
N GLY A 595 4.57 -18.58 -11.73
CA GLY A 595 5.61 -18.93 -10.76
C GLY A 595 6.90 -18.11 -10.95
N GLY A 596 7.24 -17.77 -12.19
CA GLY A 596 8.37 -16.91 -12.53
C GLY A 596 8.26 -15.49 -11.97
N LEU A 597 7.05 -14.99 -11.71
CA LEU A 597 6.79 -13.68 -11.10
C LEU A 597 6.99 -13.69 -9.56
N SER A 598 7.40 -14.81 -8.97
CA SER A 598 7.74 -14.88 -7.54
C SER A 598 8.95 -14.04 -7.15
N SER A 599 9.81 -13.68 -8.10
CA SER A 599 10.93 -12.76 -7.89
C SER A 599 11.21 -11.90 -9.11
N GLN A 600 11.80 -10.72 -8.88
CA GLN A 600 12.19 -9.83 -9.98
C GLN A 600 13.21 -10.46 -10.93
N LYS A 601 14.09 -11.32 -10.41
CA LYS A 601 15.15 -11.97 -11.21
C LYS A 601 14.59 -12.99 -12.20
N THR A 602 13.49 -13.64 -11.84
CA THR A 602 12.86 -14.72 -12.62
C THR A 602 11.68 -14.24 -13.45
N ALA A 603 11.19 -13.01 -13.24
CA ALA A 603 9.96 -12.52 -13.86
C ALA A 603 9.97 -12.57 -15.40
N ARG A 604 11.12 -12.27 -16.01
CA ARG A 604 11.31 -12.32 -17.48
C ARG A 604 11.30 -13.75 -18.02
N VAL A 605 11.81 -14.70 -17.24
CA VAL A 605 11.68 -16.14 -17.53
C VAL A 605 10.21 -16.55 -17.52
N GLY A 606 9.46 -16.06 -16.53
CA GLY A 606 8.01 -16.27 -16.46
C GLY A 606 7.30 -15.82 -17.73
N ASN A 607 7.59 -14.61 -18.22
CA ASN A 607 7.00 -14.12 -19.47
C ASN A 607 7.37 -14.99 -20.68
N ALA A 608 8.62 -15.50 -20.75
CA ALA A 608 9.05 -16.40 -21.81
C ALA A 608 8.33 -17.76 -21.77
N LEU A 609 8.22 -18.36 -20.58
CA LEU A 609 7.47 -19.60 -20.37
C LEU A 609 5.99 -19.43 -20.73
N GLY A 610 5.37 -18.29 -20.41
CA GLY A 610 4.00 -17.98 -20.81
C GLY A 610 3.83 -17.98 -22.33
N MET A 611 4.74 -17.35 -23.07
CA MET A 611 4.73 -17.37 -24.54
C MET A 611 4.88 -18.80 -25.09
N THR A 612 5.79 -19.60 -24.53
CA THR A 612 5.96 -21.01 -24.89
C THR A 612 4.70 -21.83 -24.60
N GLY A 613 4.06 -21.61 -23.46
CA GLY A 613 2.84 -22.30 -23.06
C GLY A 613 1.67 -22.02 -24.00
N VAL A 614 1.43 -20.74 -24.32
CA VAL A 614 0.34 -20.36 -25.24
C VAL A 614 0.62 -20.88 -26.66
N ALA A 615 1.85 -20.72 -27.17
CA ALA A 615 2.23 -21.22 -28.49
C ALA A 615 2.08 -22.75 -28.58
N GLY A 616 2.52 -23.48 -27.54
CA GLY A 616 2.36 -24.93 -27.45
C GLY A 616 0.91 -25.38 -27.43
N GLY A 617 0.05 -24.70 -26.67
CA GLY A 617 -1.37 -25.04 -26.59
C GLY A 617 -2.10 -24.83 -27.93
N LEU A 618 -1.81 -23.74 -28.64
CA LEU A 618 -2.37 -23.49 -29.97
C LEU A 618 -1.82 -24.47 -31.01
N ALA A 619 -0.53 -24.78 -30.99
CA ALA A 619 0.07 -25.79 -31.88
C ALA A 619 -0.51 -27.19 -31.61
N ALA A 620 -0.71 -27.54 -30.35
CA ALA A 620 -1.38 -28.77 -29.94
C ALA A 620 -2.80 -28.85 -30.52
N THR A 621 -3.57 -27.76 -30.38
CA THR A 621 -4.93 -27.64 -30.92
C THR A 621 -4.96 -27.80 -32.44
N LEU A 622 -4.11 -27.07 -33.17
CA LEU A 622 -4.03 -27.18 -34.62
C LEU A 622 -3.64 -28.59 -35.09
N GLY A 623 -2.71 -29.24 -34.39
CA GLY A 623 -2.32 -30.61 -34.71
C GLY A 623 -3.41 -31.64 -34.44
N VAL A 624 -4.22 -31.46 -33.38
CA VAL A 624 -5.40 -32.33 -33.13
C VAL A 624 -6.45 -32.17 -34.22
N LEU A 625 -6.72 -30.93 -34.64
CA LEU A 625 -7.73 -30.63 -35.65
C LEU A 625 -7.33 -31.12 -37.05
N ASN A 626 -6.02 -31.14 -37.33
CA ASN A 626 -5.46 -31.50 -38.65
C ASN A 626 -6.24 -30.86 -39.82
N PRO A 627 -6.39 -29.51 -39.83
CA PRO A 627 -7.23 -28.82 -40.78
C PRO A 627 -6.70 -28.94 -42.21
N ASP A 628 -7.60 -28.86 -43.20
CA ASP A 628 -7.21 -28.68 -44.59
C ASP A 628 -6.44 -27.36 -44.80
N GLN A 629 -5.72 -27.25 -45.91
CA GLN A 629 -4.83 -26.12 -46.16
C GLN A 629 -5.57 -24.77 -46.17
N ASP A 630 -6.80 -24.72 -46.69
CA ASP A 630 -7.56 -23.47 -46.78
C ASP A 630 -8.06 -23.03 -45.40
N THR A 631 -8.58 -23.97 -44.61
CA THR A 631 -8.96 -23.72 -43.21
C THR A 631 -7.74 -23.34 -42.36
N LEU A 632 -6.59 -23.99 -42.56
CA LEU A 632 -5.35 -23.64 -41.86
C LEU A 632 -4.89 -22.20 -42.20
N MET A 633 -5.00 -21.80 -43.47
CA MET A 633 -4.72 -20.42 -43.89
C MET A 633 -5.68 -19.42 -43.25
N GLN A 634 -6.96 -19.75 -43.14
CA GLN A 634 -7.95 -18.95 -42.44
C GLN A 634 -7.60 -18.79 -40.95
N MET A 635 -7.31 -19.89 -40.25
CA MET A 635 -6.90 -19.91 -38.85
C MET A 635 -5.63 -19.09 -38.63
N GLY A 636 -4.60 -19.33 -39.44
CA GLY A 636 -3.33 -18.60 -39.39
C GLY A 636 -3.49 -17.10 -39.68
N GLY A 637 -4.36 -16.75 -40.63
CA GLY A 637 -4.70 -15.37 -40.96
C GLY A 637 -5.39 -14.65 -39.79
N ALA A 638 -6.37 -15.28 -39.16
CA ALA A 638 -7.07 -14.71 -38.00
C ALA A 638 -6.13 -14.52 -36.80
N VAL A 639 -5.34 -15.55 -36.46
CA VAL A 639 -4.40 -15.49 -35.32
C VAL A 639 -3.26 -14.51 -35.58
N GLY A 640 -2.69 -14.55 -36.78
CA GLY A 640 -1.59 -13.67 -37.19
C GLY A 640 -2.00 -12.20 -37.22
N LEU A 641 -3.10 -11.86 -37.90
CA LEU A 641 -3.58 -10.48 -38.00
C LEU A 641 -3.99 -9.93 -36.63
N GLY A 642 -4.73 -10.71 -35.83
CA GLY A 642 -5.11 -10.32 -34.47
C GLY A 642 -3.89 -10.01 -33.62
N SER A 643 -2.91 -10.92 -33.60
CA SER A 643 -1.66 -10.74 -32.85
C SER A 643 -0.87 -9.51 -33.29
N LEU A 644 -0.78 -9.25 -34.60
CA LEU A 644 -0.11 -8.06 -35.14
C LEU A 644 -0.79 -6.76 -34.72
N ILE A 645 -2.13 -6.72 -34.72
CA ILE A 645 -2.89 -5.57 -34.22
C ILE A 645 -2.64 -5.38 -32.72
N GLY A 646 -2.68 -6.45 -31.93
CA GLY A 646 -2.37 -6.41 -30.51
C GLY A 646 -0.98 -5.84 -30.22
N LEU A 647 0.04 -6.32 -30.94
CA LEU A 647 1.41 -5.79 -30.87
C LEU A 647 1.50 -4.32 -31.29
N GLY A 648 0.78 -3.93 -32.34
CA GLY A 648 0.70 -2.55 -32.82
C GLY A 648 0.11 -1.59 -31.79
N ILE A 649 -0.94 -2.01 -31.08
CA ILE A 649 -1.55 -1.24 -30.00
C ILE A 649 -0.60 -1.18 -28.78
N ALA A 650 -0.09 -2.34 -28.35
CA ALA A 650 0.76 -2.46 -27.18
C ALA A 650 2.12 -1.78 -27.31
N SER A 651 2.64 -1.57 -28.52
CA SER A 651 3.90 -0.85 -28.75
C SER A 651 3.75 0.67 -28.65
N LYS A 652 2.59 1.23 -29.01
CA LYS A 652 2.35 2.68 -29.08
C LYS A 652 1.91 3.31 -27.76
N ILE A 653 1.40 2.52 -26.83
CA ILE A 653 0.87 3.02 -25.56
C ILE A 653 1.98 3.52 -24.63
N LYS A 654 1.69 4.54 -23.80
CA LYS A 654 2.62 5.01 -22.77
C LYS A 654 2.62 4.06 -21.58
N VAL A 655 3.73 4.05 -20.86
CA VAL A 655 3.93 3.20 -19.68
C VAL A 655 2.92 3.51 -18.57
N SER A 656 2.54 4.78 -18.40
CA SER A 656 1.50 5.23 -17.45
C SER A 656 0.11 4.67 -17.75
N ASP A 657 -0.13 4.27 -19.00
CA ASP A 657 -1.46 3.90 -19.50
C ASP A 657 -1.60 2.38 -19.69
N LEU A 658 -0.57 1.61 -19.30
CA LEU A 658 -0.55 0.16 -19.42
C LEU A 658 -1.65 -0.54 -18.59
N PRO A 659 -1.95 -0.14 -17.33
CA PRO A 659 -3.05 -0.75 -16.57
C PRO A 659 -4.42 -0.62 -17.25
N GLN A 660 -4.69 0.53 -17.86
CA GLN A 660 -5.92 0.77 -18.62
C GLN A 660 -6.00 -0.13 -19.84
N LEU A 661 -4.89 -0.31 -20.54
CA LEU A 661 -4.85 -1.18 -21.70
C LEU A 661 -5.09 -2.65 -21.33
N VAL A 662 -4.60 -3.10 -20.17
CA VAL A 662 -4.91 -4.44 -19.64
C VAL A 662 -6.42 -4.60 -19.41
N ALA A 663 -7.08 -3.61 -18.81
CA ALA A 663 -8.54 -3.63 -18.63
C ALA A 663 -9.28 -3.68 -19.98
N ALA A 664 -8.84 -2.93 -20.99
CA ALA A 664 -9.43 -2.99 -22.32
C ALA A 664 -9.28 -4.38 -22.96
N PHE A 665 -8.10 -4.99 -22.86
CA PHE A 665 -7.82 -6.29 -23.44
C PHE A 665 -8.55 -7.44 -22.73
N HIS A 666 -8.82 -7.33 -21.44
CA HIS A 666 -9.65 -8.30 -20.72
C HIS A 666 -11.09 -8.35 -21.28
N SER A 667 -11.61 -7.24 -21.81
CA SER A 667 -12.93 -7.23 -22.46
C SER A 667 -12.98 -8.14 -23.71
N PHE A 668 -11.87 -8.23 -24.45
CA PHE A 668 -11.76 -9.09 -25.63
C PHE A 668 -11.91 -10.57 -25.28
N VAL A 669 -11.43 -10.99 -24.10
CA VAL A 669 -11.59 -12.36 -23.60
C VAL A 669 -13.05 -12.66 -23.33
N GLY A 670 -13.76 -11.76 -22.64
CA GLY A 670 -15.18 -11.93 -22.34
C GLY A 670 -16.04 -11.99 -23.61
N LEU A 671 -15.73 -11.15 -24.59
CA LEU A 671 -16.41 -11.18 -25.89
C LEU A 671 -16.11 -12.47 -26.66
N ALA A 672 -14.84 -12.87 -26.76
CA ALA A 672 -14.45 -14.11 -27.43
C ALA A 672 -15.11 -15.34 -26.79
N ALA A 673 -15.12 -15.44 -25.45
CA ALA A 673 -15.77 -16.53 -24.73
C ALA A 673 -17.28 -16.59 -25.03
N THR A 674 -17.95 -15.43 -25.07
CA THR A 674 -19.37 -15.35 -25.42
C THR A 674 -19.61 -15.84 -26.85
N LEU A 675 -18.84 -15.35 -27.83
CA LEU A 675 -18.94 -15.75 -29.22
C LEU A 675 -18.67 -17.25 -29.42
N THR A 676 -17.67 -17.81 -28.73
CA THR A 676 -17.37 -19.24 -28.73
C THR A 676 -18.53 -20.06 -28.17
N CYS A 677 -19.15 -19.64 -27.06
CA CYS A 677 -20.29 -20.36 -26.50
C CYS A 677 -21.51 -20.37 -27.43
N LEU A 678 -21.77 -19.25 -28.12
CA LEU A 678 -22.84 -19.16 -29.10
C LEU A 678 -22.54 -20.03 -30.34
N ALA A 679 -21.30 -20.00 -30.84
CA ALA A 679 -20.88 -20.83 -31.97
C ALA A 679 -21.00 -22.32 -31.66
N ASP A 680 -20.51 -22.75 -30.49
CA ASP A 680 -20.55 -24.14 -30.03
C ASP A 680 -21.98 -24.64 -29.91
N PHE A 681 -22.88 -23.85 -29.32
CA PHE A 681 -24.30 -24.19 -29.26
C PHE A 681 -24.90 -24.40 -30.66
N ILE A 682 -24.57 -23.54 -31.63
CA ILE A 682 -25.11 -23.67 -32.99
C ILE A 682 -24.63 -24.95 -33.67
N VAL A 683 -23.37 -25.34 -33.45
CA VAL A 683 -22.78 -26.55 -34.05
C VAL A 683 -23.30 -27.81 -33.38
N GLU A 684 -23.36 -27.83 -32.05
CA GLU A 684 -23.65 -29.05 -31.28
C GLU A 684 -25.15 -29.27 -31.00
N HIS A 685 -26.02 -28.29 -31.28
CA HIS A 685 -27.45 -28.43 -31.05
C HIS A 685 -28.07 -29.71 -31.64
N PRO A 686 -27.78 -30.11 -32.89
CA PRO A 686 -28.31 -31.35 -33.44
C PRO A 686 -27.88 -32.61 -32.66
N HIS A 687 -26.69 -32.59 -32.05
CA HIS A 687 -26.14 -33.72 -31.30
C HIS A 687 -26.71 -33.83 -29.88
N TYR A 688 -27.16 -32.72 -29.29
CA TYR A 688 -27.83 -32.74 -27.97
C TYR A 688 -29.11 -33.59 -27.95
N LEU A 689 -29.76 -33.72 -29.11
CA LEU A 689 -30.95 -34.58 -29.25
C LEU A 689 -30.60 -36.07 -29.32
N MET A 690 -29.33 -36.41 -29.62
CA MET A 690 -28.86 -37.78 -29.84
C MET A 690 -28.08 -38.36 -28.64
N ASP A 691 -27.49 -37.52 -27.78
CA ASP A 691 -26.86 -37.94 -26.52
C ASP A 691 -27.42 -37.17 -25.30
N PRO A 692 -28.51 -37.65 -24.70
CA PRO A 692 -29.12 -37.00 -23.54
C PRO A 692 -28.24 -37.00 -22.29
N SER A 693 -27.24 -37.88 -22.21
CA SER A 693 -26.42 -38.07 -21.02
C SER A 693 -25.43 -36.92 -20.81
N GLY A 694 -24.74 -36.48 -21.86
CA GLY A 694 -23.80 -35.34 -21.83
C GLY A 694 -24.44 -33.96 -22.04
N THR A 695 -25.65 -33.92 -22.60
CA THR A 695 -26.33 -32.68 -23.02
C THR A 695 -26.51 -31.66 -21.89
N ALA A 696 -26.91 -32.12 -20.70
CA ALA A 696 -27.17 -31.20 -19.59
C ALA A 696 -25.89 -30.47 -19.14
N ALA A 697 -24.77 -31.20 -19.02
CA ALA A 697 -23.49 -30.64 -18.62
C ALA A 697 -22.93 -29.67 -19.66
N ALA A 698 -23.01 -30.03 -20.95
CA ALA A 698 -22.58 -29.17 -22.05
C ALA A 698 -23.39 -27.86 -22.11
N LYS A 699 -24.73 -27.96 -22.09
CA LYS A 699 -25.63 -26.80 -22.07
C LYS A 699 -25.36 -25.88 -20.88
N VAL A 700 -25.24 -26.42 -19.67
CA VAL A 700 -24.94 -25.62 -18.47
C VAL A 700 -23.59 -24.89 -18.62
N SER A 701 -22.56 -25.57 -19.12
CA SER A 701 -21.24 -24.97 -19.35
C SER A 701 -21.32 -23.78 -20.33
N LEU A 702 -22.01 -23.94 -21.45
CA LEU A 702 -22.19 -22.87 -22.45
C LEU A 702 -22.96 -21.67 -21.90
N PHE A 703 -24.02 -21.92 -21.12
CA PHE A 703 -24.79 -20.86 -20.50
C PHE A 703 -23.95 -20.06 -19.50
N LEU A 704 -23.20 -20.76 -18.63
CA LEU A 704 -22.31 -20.11 -17.67
C LEU A 704 -21.16 -19.38 -18.35
N GLY A 705 -20.60 -19.94 -19.43
CA GLY A 705 -19.56 -19.31 -20.24
C GLY A 705 -20.04 -18.00 -20.89
N ALA A 706 -21.23 -18.00 -21.49
CA ALA A 706 -21.84 -16.79 -22.06
C ALA A 706 -22.20 -15.75 -20.98
N TYR A 707 -22.67 -16.20 -19.82
CA TYR A 707 -22.94 -15.32 -18.67
C TYR A 707 -21.66 -14.64 -18.19
N ILE A 708 -20.61 -15.41 -17.87
CA ILE A 708 -19.32 -14.90 -17.40
C ILE A 708 -18.71 -13.99 -18.46
N GLY A 709 -18.77 -14.39 -19.73
CA GLY A 709 -18.26 -13.62 -20.86
C GLY A 709 -18.89 -12.23 -20.97
N GLY A 710 -20.23 -12.13 -20.88
CA GLY A 710 -20.93 -10.84 -20.97
C GLY A 710 -20.66 -9.89 -19.78
N VAL A 711 -20.63 -10.42 -18.55
CA VAL A 711 -20.22 -9.62 -17.36
C VAL A 711 -18.81 -9.08 -17.55
N THR A 712 -17.90 -9.95 -17.99
CA THR A 712 -16.47 -9.64 -18.16
C THR A 712 -16.27 -8.59 -19.25
N PHE A 713 -16.88 -8.78 -20.43
CA PHE A 713 -16.79 -7.87 -21.56
C PHE A 713 -17.14 -6.42 -21.15
N THR A 714 -18.34 -6.24 -20.62
CA THR A 714 -18.85 -4.90 -20.30
C THR A 714 -18.28 -4.31 -19.01
N GLY A 715 -18.02 -5.13 -17.99
CA GLY A 715 -17.36 -4.70 -16.76
C GLY A 715 -15.96 -4.16 -17.04
N SER A 716 -15.18 -4.88 -17.84
CA SER A 716 -13.84 -4.44 -18.27
C SER A 716 -13.87 -3.16 -19.12
N LEU A 717 -14.86 -2.99 -20.01
CA LEU A 717 -15.04 -1.73 -20.75
C LEU A 717 -15.38 -0.54 -19.83
N MET A 718 -16.22 -0.75 -18.83
CA MET A 718 -16.54 0.28 -17.84
C MET A 718 -15.33 0.64 -16.97
N ALA A 719 -14.54 -0.36 -16.57
CA ALA A 719 -13.29 -0.14 -15.86
C ALA A 719 -12.29 0.65 -16.71
N TYR A 720 -12.08 0.26 -17.97
CA TYR A 720 -11.26 1.00 -18.93
C TYR A 720 -11.71 2.46 -19.07
N GLY A 721 -13.00 2.69 -19.32
CA GLY A 721 -13.55 4.04 -19.48
C GLY A 721 -13.34 4.93 -18.26
N LYS A 722 -13.48 4.36 -17.04
CA LYS A 722 -13.20 5.07 -15.79
C LYS A 722 -11.72 5.36 -15.59
N LEU A 723 -10.83 4.42 -15.90
CA LEU A 723 -9.39 4.60 -15.72
C LEU A 723 -8.75 5.53 -16.76
N GLN A 724 -9.34 5.61 -17.96
CA GLN A 724 -8.96 6.58 -18.99
C GLN A 724 -9.52 7.99 -18.75
N GLY A 725 -10.41 8.15 -17.77
CA GLY A 725 -11.11 9.43 -17.53
C GLY A 725 -12.17 9.78 -18.58
N ILE A 726 -12.53 8.83 -19.46
CA ILE A 726 -13.67 8.97 -20.39
C ILE A 726 -14.98 8.99 -19.59
N LEU A 727 -15.05 8.19 -18.54
CA LEU A 727 -16.16 8.14 -17.58
C LEU A 727 -15.74 8.78 -16.25
N GLY A 728 -16.72 9.37 -15.54
CA GLY A 728 -16.49 9.93 -14.22
C GLY A 728 -15.93 8.90 -13.23
N SER A 729 -14.88 9.29 -12.50
CA SER A 729 -14.25 8.45 -11.48
C SER A 729 -15.12 8.25 -10.24
N ALA A 730 -16.19 9.02 -10.04
CA ALA A 730 -17.11 8.79 -8.94
C ALA A 730 -17.92 7.48 -9.13
N ALA A 731 -18.22 6.80 -8.02
CA ALA A 731 -19.20 5.72 -8.01
C ALA A 731 -20.56 6.31 -8.39
N THR A 732 -21.19 5.80 -9.44
CA THR A 732 -22.51 6.27 -9.89
C THR A 732 -23.55 5.25 -9.48
N TYR A 733 -24.53 5.68 -8.70
CA TYR A 733 -25.53 4.80 -8.13
C TYR A 733 -26.89 5.01 -8.80
N LEU A 734 -27.44 3.94 -9.37
CA LEU A 734 -28.81 3.92 -9.86
C LEU A 734 -29.80 3.87 -8.69
N PRO A 735 -30.97 4.53 -8.79
CA PRO A 735 -32.08 4.29 -7.89
C PRO A 735 -32.42 2.79 -7.86
N ALA A 736 -32.61 2.21 -6.67
CA ALA A 736 -32.92 0.79 -6.48
C ALA A 736 -31.91 -0.20 -7.12
N ARG A 737 -30.62 0.16 -7.23
CA ARG A 737 -29.56 -0.70 -7.83
C ARG A 737 -29.55 -2.17 -7.39
N HIS A 738 -29.85 -2.45 -6.12
CA HIS A 738 -29.86 -3.81 -5.59
C HIS A 738 -31.05 -4.61 -6.11
N VAL A 739 -32.20 -3.97 -6.30
CA VAL A 739 -33.38 -4.58 -6.92
C VAL A 739 -33.10 -4.83 -8.39
N ILE A 740 -32.50 -3.86 -9.09
CA ILE A 740 -32.11 -4.02 -10.50
C ILE A 740 -31.15 -5.20 -10.65
N ASN A 741 -30.07 -5.27 -9.85
CA ASN A 741 -29.10 -6.36 -9.92
C ASN A 741 -29.72 -7.72 -9.54
N SER A 742 -30.61 -7.74 -8.54
CA SER A 742 -31.34 -8.97 -8.17
C SER A 742 -32.30 -9.41 -9.28
N ALA A 743 -32.95 -8.48 -9.96
CA ALA A 743 -33.83 -8.77 -11.09
C ALA A 743 -33.03 -9.26 -12.31
N LEU A 744 -31.87 -8.69 -12.60
CA LEU A 744 -30.96 -9.17 -13.64
C LEU A 744 -30.47 -10.59 -13.34
N LEU A 745 -30.10 -10.89 -12.08
CA LEU A 745 -29.70 -12.23 -11.66
C LEU A 745 -30.87 -13.23 -11.75
N ALA A 746 -32.05 -12.85 -11.28
CA ALA A 746 -33.25 -13.68 -11.36
C ALA A 746 -33.65 -13.94 -12.83
N GLY A 747 -33.54 -12.93 -13.70
CA GLY A 747 -33.77 -13.06 -15.14
C GLY A 747 -32.81 -14.05 -15.78
N ASN A 748 -31.53 -14.05 -15.40
CA ASN A 748 -30.57 -15.07 -15.84
C ASN A 748 -30.94 -16.47 -15.32
N GLY A 749 -31.39 -16.60 -14.07
CA GLY A 749 -31.87 -17.88 -13.53
C GLY A 749 -33.10 -18.41 -14.27
N ALA A 750 -34.05 -17.53 -14.62
CA ALA A 750 -35.22 -17.88 -15.42
C ALA A 750 -34.82 -18.28 -16.85
N ALA A 751 -33.90 -17.55 -17.48
CA ALA A 751 -33.36 -17.88 -18.79
C ALA A 751 -32.66 -19.26 -18.78
N LEU A 752 -31.89 -19.57 -17.73
CA LEU A 752 -31.27 -20.88 -17.56
C LEU A 752 -32.32 -22.00 -17.45
N LEU A 753 -33.38 -21.80 -16.66
CA LEU A 753 -34.44 -22.78 -16.52
C LEU A 753 -35.14 -23.06 -17.86
N VAL A 754 -35.50 -22.02 -18.61
CA VAL A 754 -36.11 -22.14 -19.94
C VAL A 754 -35.12 -22.81 -20.90
N TYR A 755 -33.85 -22.41 -20.88
CA TYR A 755 -32.80 -22.98 -21.71
C TYR A 755 -32.60 -24.49 -21.47
N MET A 756 -32.65 -24.93 -20.21
CA MET A 756 -32.46 -26.34 -19.84
C MET A 756 -33.68 -27.21 -20.15
N THR A 757 -34.89 -26.66 -20.00
CA THR A 757 -36.15 -27.41 -20.15
C THR A 757 -36.64 -27.50 -21.59
N ASN A 758 -36.16 -26.63 -22.50
CA ASN A 758 -36.58 -26.61 -23.89
C ASN A 758 -35.49 -27.19 -24.82
N PRO A 759 -35.83 -28.17 -25.68
CA PRO A 759 -34.93 -28.74 -26.67
C PRO A 759 -34.94 -27.99 -28.02
N ASP A 760 -35.76 -26.95 -28.15
CA ASP A 760 -35.89 -26.17 -29.38
C ASP A 760 -34.68 -25.26 -29.63
N PHE A 761 -34.17 -25.26 -30.86
CA PHE A 761 -33.00 -24.50 -31.27
C PHE A 761 -33.19 -23.00 -31.08
N THR A 762 -34.30 -22.47 -31.57
CA THR A 762 -34.59 -21.03 -31.53
C THR A 762 -34.71 -20.55 -30.10
N THR A 763 -35.40 -21.31 -29.25
CA THR A 763 -35.55 -21.03 -27.82
C THR A 763 -34.19 -21.08 -27.13
N GLY A 764 -33.40 -22.13 -27.37
CA GLY A 764 -32.09 -22.28 -26.75
C GLY A 764 -31.12 -21.16 -27.12
N LEU A 765 -31.02 -20.81 -28.41
CA LEU A 765 -30.18 -19.72 -28.89
C LEU A 765 -30.66 -18.36 -28.35
N SER A 766 -31.98 -18.14 -28.28
CA SER A 766 -32.56 -16.92 -27.73
C SER A 766 -32.25 -16.76 -26.24
N MET A 767 -32.27 -17.86 -25.46
CA MET A 767 -31.91 -17.81 -24.04
C MET A 767 -30.40 -17.60 -23.83
N LEU A 768 -29.54 -18.15 -24.70
CA LEU A 768 -28.10 -17.83 -24.71
C LEU A 768 -27.83 -16.34 -25.05
N GLY A 769 -28.55 -15.79 -26.03
CA GLY A 769 -28.51 -14.35 -26.31
C GLY A 769 -29.03 -13.51 -25.14
N THR A 770 -30.08 -13.98 -24.47
CA THR A 770 -30.67 -13.32 -23.30
C THR A 770 -29.68 -13.27 -22.14
N THR A 771 -29.01 -14.38 -21.81
CA THR A 771 -28.00 -14.38 -20.73
C THR A 771 -26.83 -13.46 -21.06
N ALA A 772 -26.32 -13.49 -22.31
CA ALA A 772 -25.25 -12.59 -22.74
C ALA A 772 -25.66 -11.10 -22.62
N GLY A 773 -26.90 -10.76 -22.98
CA GLY A 773 -27.44 -9.40 -22.85
C GLY A 773 -27.64 -8.96 -21.40
N LEU A 774 -28.30 -9.78 -20.58
CA LEU A 774 -28.58 -9.48 -19.18
C LEU A 774 -27.28 -9.41 -18.35
N SER A 775 -26.35 -10.34 -18.59
CA SER A 775 -25.05 -10.37 -17.92
C SER A 775 -24.18 -9.18 -18.32
N SER A 776 -24.27 -8.73 -19.57
CA SER A 776 -23.63 -7.48 -20.04
C SER A 776 -24.20 -6.24 -19.35
N ILE A 777 -25.52 -6.13 -19.20
CA ILE A 777 -26.13 -5.03 -18.42
C ILE A 777 -25.68 -5.11 -16.96
N MET A 778 -25.56 -6.33 -16.42
CA MET A 778 -25.10 -6.55 -15.06
C MET A 778 -23.63 -6.13 -14.86
N GLY A 779 -22.74 -6.44 -15.82
CA GLY A 779 -21.36 -5.96 -15.80
C GLY A 779 -21.25 -4.43 -15.76
N ILE A 780 -22.11 -3.73 -16.52
CA ILE A 780 -22.22 -2.27 -16.49
C ILE A 780 -22.69 -1.78 -15.11
N THR A 781 -23.83 -2.27 -14.64
CA THR A 781 -24.49 -1.78 -13.42
C THR A 781 -23.66 -2.05 -12.16
N LEU A 782 -22.98 -3.19 -12.09
CA LEU A 782 -22.07 -3.52 -10.99
C LEU A 782 -20.81 -2.63 -11.01
N THR A 783 -20.16 -2.49 -12.17
CA THR A 783 -18.90 -1.75 -12.28
C THR A 783 -19.10 -0.24 -12.18
N MET A 784 -20.22 0.28 -12.67
CA MET A 784 -20.57 1.70 -12.59
C MET A 784 -20.70 2.19 -11.12
N ALA A 785 -21.15 1.31 -10.23
CA ALA A 785 -21.29 1.56 -8.79
C ALA A 785 -19.95 1.52 -8.03
N ILE A 786 -18.83 1.24 -8.71
CA ILE A 786 -17.48 1.23 -8.13
C ILE A 786 -16.78 2.57 -8.44
N GLY A 787 -16.19 3.19 -7.40
CA GLY A 787 -15.41 4.43 -7.55
C GLY A 787 -14.03 4.15 -8.17
N GLY A 788 -13.48 5.10 -8.92
CA GLY A 788 -12.25 5.00 -9.70
C GLY A 788 -11.02 4.62 -8.88
N GLY A 789 -10.95 5.01 -7.61
CA GLY A 789 -9.88 4.57 -6.70
C GLY A 789 -9.94 3.08 -6.35
N ILE A 790 -11.15 2.50 -6.29
CA ILE A 790 -11.38 1.06 -6.09
C ILE A 790 -11.34 0.33 -7.44
N ALA A 791 -11.78 0.96 -8.53
CA ALA A 791 -11.65 0.41 -9.88
C ALA A 791 -10.18 0.32 -10.33
N TYR A 792 -9.28 1.17 -9.81
CA TYR A 792 -7.84 0.98 -9.94
C TYR A 792 -7.36 -0.27 -9.19
N PHE A 793 -8.05 -0.69 -8.12
CA PHE A 793 -7.70 -1.87 -7.33
C PHE A 793 -8.36 -3.16 -7.89
N PHE A 794 -9.58 -3.08 -8.42
CA PHE A 794 -10.34 -4.19 -9.02
C PHE A 794 -10.15 -4.35 -10.53
N GLY A 795 -9.78 -3.29 -11.27
CA GLY A 795 -9.17 -3.44 -12.60
C GLY A 795 -7.74 -3.99 -12.51
N CYS A 796 -7.27 -4.19 -11.27
CA CYS A 796 -6.00 -4.78 -10.89
C CYS A 796 -6.13 -6.21 -10.30
N ILE A 797 -7.33 -6.79 -10.27
CA ILE A 797 -7.60 -8.21 -9.93
C ILE A 797 -8.37 -8.79 -11.10
#